data_AF-A0A7J4TW92-F1
#
_entry.id   AF-A0A7J4TW92-F1
#
_cell.length_a   1.000
_cell.length_b   1.000
_cell.length_c   1.000
_cell.angle_alpha   90.00
_cell.angle_beta   90.00
_cell.angle_gamma   90.00
#
_symmetry.space_group_name_H-M   'P 1'
#
loop_
_entity.id
_entity.type
_entity.pdbx_description
1 polymer ?
#
loop_
_entity_poly.entity_id
_entity_poly.type
_entity_poly.pdbx_seq_one_letter_code
_entity_poly.pdbx_strand_id
1 'polypeptide(L)'
;MYPEKKRAQVTFFIVLGIILLIILGLFFYFRGQQTTEAVEAQVQQAMREVPVVVQPVKNYVEQCLQTVGREGLEKLAFHGGFLALTADDPEFVRAGFFQSLEVDITGLRPTEADAFKVREGWFVPYWHHLSTKNDGSEGVAFSSHVPLLDMQTDAKEFHSRSAFPSIQRQMEAYVAAKLPDCLNNFTLFEQQGMDIEITGEPHVSVSIPRKGVVLLLTLPLRIKAEEGTQNLNQFRTELDVNLRDLYEYVLDIFEVMYRSQSMDQVVRNVVSGYGSLEGDIPPMYADEIGFAPRMWVQSSVEEKLKELFEANIKKLRVMGSLGEEYDSNQIFQEFGDLIRAGQLTNLYTIRPTLIRSGYDVSFTYSQDWPLYLFVAPGGVISSTDSGVGIGLLSFLGFQRYQLPFDVSLPVLVEVTDPTAFRGEGFTLFFGMEGNMRNNEIIQEGQEEARSRIRLPPSDTGEVHLCDMDQRNSGDITIEVVGSDGRPVDNAAISFISSTKCPIANTKIENRKSIFAGKLPIGIGGIEVNHPDYLTTKVPFTTKLHEPDSTKIIVPKFVDTVVSAKKYLLKKRSNIPLDIDDYDKDEDLDEVFDINYIRNPVFPAEQQWIFNRASLHELRPQERLIINAERMKDSALDPDYQTLAIIQGDGKANMRLVPGTYKLTMTLMYNAPYTIPTCHECICKSVDDTFLIGGDCERWSDLEGKELDTVAESSIVIQHTFGDEIYEDGTIMFRTIAADFPGVPEQRRMLKDMGIIDHIQKRLVPQHAEKLKPKLIRQFI
;
A
#
# COMPACT_ATOMS: atom_id res chain seq x y z
N MET A 1 83.88 28.88 28.48
CA MET A 1 83.16 28.67 29.75
C MET A 1 81.84 28.01 29.39
N TYR A 2 81.74 26.69 29.57
CA TYR A 2 80.60 25.86 29.16
C TYR A 2 79.41 26.07 30.12
N PRO A 3 78.15 26.01 29.66
CA PRO A 3 76.99 26.26 30.51
C PRO A 3 76.72 25.05 31.41
N GLU A 4 76.58 25.32 32.71
CA GLU A 4 76.27 24.30 33.72
C GLU A 4 74.91 23.66 33.48
N LYS A 5 74.90 22.33 33.53
CA LYS A 5 73.77 21.43 33.33
C LYS A 5 72.67 21.66 34.38
N LYS A 6 71.52 22.19 33.96
CA LYS A 6 70.23 22.04 34.68
C LYS A 6 69.66 20.62 34.56
N ARG A 7 70.39 19.60 35.02
CA ARG A 7 69.91 18.19 35.02
C ARG A 7 69.36 17.72 36.37
N ALA A 8 69.56 18.47 37.46
CA ALA A 8 69.09 18.09 38.79
C ALA A 8 67.61 18.46 39.08
N GLN A 9 67.05 19.45 38.40
CA GLN A 9 65.64 19.85 38.60
C GLN A 9 64.64 18.89 37.94
N VAL A 10 65.01 18.30 36.79
CA VAL A 10 64.10 17.38 36.07
C VAL A 10 63.89 16.08 36.85
N THR A 11 64.93 15.56 37.50
CA THR A 11 64.84 14.37 38.35
C THR A 11 63.90 14.58 39.54
N PHE A 12 63.87 15.79 40.10
CA PHE A 12 62.95 16.13 41.19
C PHE A 12 61.48 16.07 40.75
N PHE A 13 61.15 16.63 39.58
CA PHE A 13 59.78 16.58 39.07
C PHE A 13 59.35 15.16 38.64
N ILE A 14 60.27 14.33 38.14
CA ILE A 14 59.98 12.93 37.83
C ILE A 14 59.71 12.12 39.12
N VAL A 15 60.53 12.30 40.15
CA VAL A 15 60.33 11.62 41.44
C VAL A 15 59.04 12.09 42.09
N LEU A 16 58.74 13.39 42.04
CA LEU A 16 57.48 13.94 42.57
C LEU A 16 56.26 13.41 41.81
N GLY A 17 56.34 13.29 40.48
CA GLY A 17 55.28 12.72 39.65
C GLY A 17 55.01 11.24 39.95
N ILE A 18 56.07 10.45 40.18
CA ILE A 18 55.94 9.04 40.56
C ILE A 18 55.33 8.92 41.97
N ILE A 19 55.75 9.75 42.92
CA ILE A 19 55.16 9.77 44.27
C ILE A 19 53.66 10.13 44.19
N LEU A 20 53.29 11.13 43.38
CA LEU A 20 51.90 11.53 43.21
C LEU A 20 51.07 10.41 42.57
N LEU A 21 51.60 9.71 41.57
CA LEU A 21 50.97 8.55 40.94
C LEU A 21 50.79 7.38 41.91
N ILE A 22 51.77 7.12 42.78
CA ILE A 22 51.67 6.08 43.81
C ILE A 22 50.62 6.46 44.85
N ILE A 23 50.57 7.72 45.28
CA ILE A 23 49.56 8.20 46.24
C ILE A 23 48.16 8.12 45.63
N LEU A 24 47.97 8.53 44.37
CA LEU A 24 46.70 8.40 43.65
C LEU A 24 46.32 6.94 43.43
N GLY A 25 47.28 6.09 43.05
CA GLY A 25 47.08 4.65 42.89
C GLY A 25 46.68 3.97 44.20
N LEU A 26 47.35 4.30 45.31
CA LEU A 26 47.00 3.83 46.64
C LEU A 26 45.65 4.38 47.08
N PHE A 27 45.33 5.65 46.80
CA PHE A 27 44.04 6.23 47.13
C PHE A 27 42.90 5.50 46.41
N PHE A 28 43.03 5.24 45.10
CA PHE A 28 42.04 4.45 44.36
C PHE A 28 42.01 2.98 44.78
N TYR A 29 43.15 2.38 45.13
CA TYR A 29 43.24 1.02 45.64
C TYR A 29 42.53 0.86 47.00
N PHE A 30 42.79 1.75 47.95
CA PHE A 30 42.13 1.74 49.26
C PHE A 30 40.65 2.14 49.18
N ARG A 31 40.27 3.03 48.27
CA ARG A 31 38.85 3.36 48.03
C ARG A 31 38.09 2.24 47.31
N GLY A 32 38.79 1.48 46.46
CA GLY A 32 38.29 0.25 45.84
C GLY A 32 38.07 -0.89 46.84
N GLN A 33 38.82 -0.95 47.94
CA GLN A 33 38.57 -1.90 49.04
C GLN A 33 37.42 -1.48 49.97
N GLN A 34 37.21 -0.17 50.22
CA GLN A 34 36.17 0.28 51.16
C GLN A 34 34.71 0.05 50.69
N THR A 35 34.45 -0.14 49.40
CA THR A 35 33.09 -0.43 48.89
C THR A 35 32.74 -1.92 48.96
N THR A 36 33.72 -2.81 48.87
CA THR A 36 33.58 -4.26 49.08
C THR A 36 33.62 -4.62 50.57
N GLU A 37 34.49 -3.98 51.36
CA GLU A 37 34.64 -4.26 52.81
C GLU A 37 33.39 -3.96 53.64
N ALA A 38 32.54 -3.00 53.26
CA ALA A 38 31.30 -2.73 54.00
C ALA A 38 30.27 -3.87 53.88
N VAL A 39 30.24 -4.56 52.73
CA VAL A 39 29.38 -5.73 52.50
C VAL A 39 30.07 -7.00 53.02
N GLU A 40 31.39 -7.15 52.84
CA GLU A 40 32.17 -8.29 53.35
C GLU A 40 32.26 -8.32 54.89
N ALA A 41 32.32 -7.16 55.55
CA ALA A 41 32.27 -7.06 57.01
C ALA A 41 30.89 -7.39 57.58
N GLN A 42 29.80 -7.11 56.84
CA GLN A 42 28.45 -7.59 57.17
C GLN A 42 28.34 -9.11 56.96
N VAL A 43 28.98 -9.65 55.91
CA VAL A 43 29.06 -11.10 55.65
C VAL A 43 29.82 -11.84 56.76
N GLN A 44 30.91 -11.28 57.30
CA GLN A 44 31.63 -11.89 58.42
C GLN A 44 30.86 -11.83 59.76
N GLN A 45 30.06 -10.79 60.00
CA GLN A 45 29.21 -10.73 61.20
C GLN A 45 28.04 -11.73 61.15
N ALA A 46 27.54 -12.08 59.97
CA ALA A 46 26.53 -13.13 59.78
C ALA A 46 27.07 -14.57 59.96
N MET A 47 28.39 -14.75 60.05
CA MET A 47 29.07 -16.04 60.27
C MET A 47 29.59 -16.21 61.71
N ARG A 48 29.04 -15.51 62.72
CA ARG A 48 29.20 -15.94 64.11
C ARG A 48 28.69 -17.39 64.22
N GLU A 49 29.48 -18.29 64.80
CA GLU A 49 29.11 -19.69 65.02
C GLU A 49 27.73 -19.74 65.71
N VAL A 50 26.70 -20.02 64.91
CA VAL A 50 25.34 -20.15 65.38
C VAL A 50 25.27 -21.42 66.22
N PRO A 51 24.81 -21.36 67.49
CA PRO A 51 24.67 -22.56 68.30
C PRO A 51 23.81 -23.60 67.58
N VAL A 52 24.24 -24.87 67.59
CA VAL A 52 23.60 -25.97 66.83
C VAL A 52 22.08 -26.04 67.07
N VAL A 53 21.62 -25.65 68.26
CA VAL A 53 20.21 -25.65 68.69
C VAL A 53 19.32 -24.70 67.88
N VAL A 54 19.83 -23.56 67.41
CA VAL A 54 19.03 -22.56 66.68
C VAL A 54 19.23 -22.61 65.16
N GLN A 55 20.07 -23.53 64.68
CA GLN A 55 20.26 -23.78 63.26
C GLN A 55 18.97 -24.17 62.51
N PRO A 56 18.03 -24.96 63.10
CA PRO A 56 16.76 -25.26 62.44
C PRO A 56 15.91 -24.01 62.16
N VAL A 57 15.89 -23.06 63.09
CA VAL A 57 15.16 -21.78 62.92
C VAL A 57 15.80 -20.96 61.80
N LYS A 58 17.14 -20.88 61.77
CA LYS A 58 17.87 -20.21 60.69
C LYS A 58 17.54 -20.81 59.32
N ASN A 59 17.65 -22.14 59.20
CA ASN A 59 17.36 -22.84 57.94
C ASN A 59 15.91 -22.63 57.50
N TYR A 60 14.95 -22.64 58.44
CA TYR A 60 13.54 -22.38 58.13
C TYR A 60 13.31 -20.98 57.58
N VAL A 61 13.88 -19.94 58.21
CA VAL A 61 13.78 -18.57 57.71
C VAL A 61 14.45 -18.42 56.35
N GLU A 62 15.64 -19.00 56.16
CA GLU A 62 16.37 -18.95 54.88
C GLU A 62 15.64 -19.71 53.75
N GLN A 63 15.01 -20.85 54.06
CA GLN A 63 14.18 -21.60 53.11
C GLN A 63 12.89 -20.85 52.76
N CYS A 64 12.27 -20.20 53.74
CA CYS A 64 11.12 -19.35 53.52
C CYS A 64 11.49 -18.15 52.62
N LEU A 65 12.61 -17.50 52.89
CA LEU A 65 13.15 -16.42 52.06
C LEU A 65 13.47 -16.89 50.64
N GLN A 66 14.01 -18.10 50.49
CA GLN A 66 14.30 -18.70 49.18
C GLN A 66 13.03 -18.98 48.39
N THR A 67 12.00 -19.53 49.05
CA THR A 67 10.72 -19.88 48.43
C THR A 67 10.00 -18.63 47.95
N VAL A 68 9.80 -17.65 48.84
CA VAL A 68 9.14 -16.37 48.52
C VAL A 68 9.94 -15.58 47.48
N GLY A 69 11.27 -15.58 47.59
CA GLY A 69 12.15 -14.93 46.61
C GLY A 69 12.05 -15.56 45.21
N ARG A 70 11.98 -16.88 45.12
CA ARG A 70 11.81 -17.59 43.85
C ARG A 70 10.43 -17.32 43.24
N GLU A 71 9.36 -17.46 44.02
CA GLU A 71 7.99 -17.18 43.58
C GLU A 71 7.86 -15.74 43.05
N GLY A 72 8.48 -14.78 43.74
CA GLY A 72 8.54 -13.39 43.29
C GLY A 72 9.25 -13.25 41.95
N LEU A 73 10.43 -13.87 41.78
CA LEU A 73 11.15 -13.80 40.51
C LEU A 73 10.36 -14.44 39.36
N GLU A 74 9.74 -15.60 39.58
CA GLU A 74 8.92 -16.27 38.57
C GLU A 74 7.69 -15.42 38.20
N LYS A 75 6.99 -14.83 39.18
CA LYS A 75 5.86 -13.92 38.94
C LYS A 75 6.28 -12.69 38.14
N LEU A 76 7.42 -12.09 38.52
CA LEU A 76 7.99 -10.93 37.83
C LEU A 76 8.35 -11.27 36.37
N ALA A 77 8.96 -12.43 36.15
CA ALA A 77 9.35 -12.88 34.83
C ALA A 77 8.15 -13.17 33.92
N PHE A 78 7.07 -13.72 34.49
CA PHE A 78 5.81 -14.02 33.81
C PHE A 78 5.05 -12.75 33.36
N HIS A 79 5.35 -11.60 33.95
CA HIS A 79 4.63 -10.34 33.77
C HIS A 79 5.52 -9.20 33.22
N GLY A 80 6.51 -9.49 32.37
CA GLY A 80 7.26 -8.39 31.72
C GLY A 80 8.21 -7.62 32.63
N GLY A 81 8.55 -8.17 33.79
CA GLY A 81 9.35 -7.46 34.79
C GLY A 81 8.54 -6.71 35.84
N PHE A 82 7.22 -6.97 35.92
CA PHE A 82 6.31 -6.34 36.88
C PHE A 82 5.67 -7.36 37.81
N LEU A 83 5.74 -7.16 39.12
CA LEU A 83 5.06 -8.06 40.08
C LEU A 83 3.54 -7.85 40.15
N ALA A 84 3.07 -6.66 39.74
CA ALA A 84 1.66 -6.30 39.70
C ALA A 84 1.33 -5.45 38.46
N LEU A 85 0.21 -5.78 37.82
CA LEU A 85 -0.29 -5.11 36.62
C LEU A 85 -1.50 -4.22 36.88
N THR A 86 -2.05 -4.22 38.09
CA THR A 86 -3.16 -3.33 38.48
C THR A 86 -3.04 -2.96 39.95
N ALA A 87 -3.64 -1.83 40.35
CA ALA A 87 -3.68 -1.39 41.74
C ALA A 87 -4.53 -2.32 42.63
N ASP A 88 -5.44 -3.08 42.04
CA ASP A 88 -6.39 -3.95 42.75
C ASP A 88 -5.83 -5.35 43.06
N ASP A 89 -4.59 -5.68 42.66
CA ASP A 89 -3.97 -6.96 43.02
C ASP A 89 -3.88 -7.09 44.55
N PRO A 90 -4.63 -8.01 45.19
CA PRO A 90 -4.74 -8.09 46.65
C PRO A 90 -3.40 -8.32 47.35
N GLU A 91 -2.42 -8.91 46.66
CA GLU A 91 -1.08 -9.15 47.19
C GLU A 91 -0.27 -7.85 47.30
N PHE A 92 -0.56 -6.87 46.44
CA PHE A 92 0.21 -5.63 46.31
C PHE A 92 -0.40 -4.45 47.08
N VAL A 93 -1.72 -4.41 47.25
CA VAL A 93 -2.39 -3.49 48.19
C VAL A 93 -1.79 -3.64 49.60
N ARG A 94 -1.40 -4.86 49.99
CA ARG A 94 -0.72 -5.15 51.26
C ARG A 94 0.72 -4.65 51.35
N ALA A 95 1.40 -4.48 50.22
CA ALA A 95 2.81 -4.07 50.15
C ALA A 95 3.01 -2.54 50.13
N GLY A 96 1.93 -1.74 50.04
CA GLY A 96 1.99 -0.28 50.10
C GLY A 96 2.61 0.40 48.87
N PHE A 97 2.50 -0.24 47.70
CA PHE A 97 2.91 0.36 46.43
C PHE A 97 1.92 1.42 45.95
N PHE A 98 2.44 2.59 45.54
CA PHE A 98 1.63 3.72 45.04
C PHE A 98 1.73 3.93 43.52
N GLN A 99 2.44 3.07 42.78
CA GLN A 99 2.57 3.12 41.33
C GLN A 99 2.50 1.69 40.78
N SER A 100 1.27 1.18 40.60
CA SER A 100 1.03 0.07 39.67
C SER A 100 1.15 0.61 38.23
N LEU A 101 1.53 -0.25 37.28
CA LEU A 101 1.14 -0.04 35.88
C LEU A 101 -0.40 -0.03 35.93
N GLU A 102 -1.08 1.12 35.81
CA GLU A 102 -2.55 1.14 35.64
C GLU A 102 -2.85 0.68 34.22
N VAL A 103 -2.60 -0.60 33.95
CA VAL A 103 -2.82 -1.17 32.62
C VAL A 103 -4.31 -1.26 32.40
N ASP A 104 -4.79 -0.68 31.30
CA ASP A 104 -6.10 -1.04 30.77
C ASP A 104 -6.09 -2.52 30.31
N ILE A 105 -6.35 -3.42 31.25
CA ILE A 105 -6.57 -4.84 31.01
C ILE A 105 -7.98 -5.14 30.49
N THR A 106 -8.84 -4.12 30.39
CA THR A 106 -10.24 -4.25 29.93
C THR A 106 -10.37 -4.12 28.41
N GLY A 107 -9.32 -3.64 27.75
CA GLY A 107 -9.31 -3.32 26.32
C GLY A 107 -9.75 -4.49 25.44
N LEU A 108 -10.93 -4.35 24.83
CA LEU A 108 -11.39 -5.13 23.68
C LEU A 108 -10.48 -4.98 22.44
N ARG A 109 -9.40 -4.18 22.55
CA ARG A 109 -8.41 -3.83 21.53
C ARG A 109 -7.03 -3.68 22.18
N PRO A 110 -6.22 -4.75 22.32
CA PRO A 110 -4.93 -4.71 22.99
C PRO A 110 -3.83 -4.00 22.20
N THR A 111 -4.11 -3.46 21.02
CA THR A 111 -3.25 -2.50 20.33
C THR A 111 -3.59 -1.04 20.71
N GLU A 112 -4.48 -0.86 21.69
CA GLU A 112 -4.85 0.43 22.30
C GLU A 112 -4.67 0.37 23.84
N ALA A 113 -3.88 -0.59 24.32
CA ALA A 113 -3.67 -0.87 25.75
C ALA A 113 -2.20 -1.11 26.06
N ASP A 114 -1.81 -0.91 27.32
CA ASP A 114 -0.43 -1.05 27.79
C ASP A 114 0.05 -2.51 27.92
N ALA A 115 -0.88 -3.47 27.86
CA ALA A 115 -0.62 -4.91 27.89
C ALA A 115 -1.63 -5.64 27.01
N PHE A 116 -1.29 -6.88 26.64
CA PHE A 116 -2.21 -7.77 25.94
C PHE A 116 -2.48 -9.05 26.74
N LYS A 117 -3.67 -9.61 26.54
CA LYS A 117 -4.11 -10.85 27.17
C LYS A 117 -3.59 -12.05 26.39
N VAL A 118 -2.65 -12.79 26.98
CA VAL A 118 -2.11 -14.00 26.36
C VAL A 118 -3.12 -15.15 26.45
N ARG A 119 -3.76 -15.29 27.62
CA ARG A 119 -4.86 -16.23 27.92
C ARG A 119 -5.65 -15.74 29.14
N GLU A 120 -6.70 -16.47 29.51
CA GLU A 120 -7.49 -16.14 30.70
C GLU A 120 -6.61 -16.01 31.96
N GLY A 121 -6.70 -14.86 32.64
CA GLY A 121 -5.93 -14.55 33.84
C GLY A 121 -4.44 -14.23 33.64
N TRP A 122 -3.94 -14.16 32.40
CA TRP A 122 -2.54 -13.81 32.12
C TRP A 122 -2.43 -12.67 31.10
N PHE A 123 -1.82 -11.57 31.56
CA PHE A 123 -1.53 -10.38 30.77
C PHE A 123 -0.02 -10.13 30.74
N VAL A 124 0.47 -9.66 29.60
CA VAL A 124 1.88 -9.32 29.41
C VAL A 124 1.99 -7.87 28.94
N PRO A 125 2.66 -6.98 29.68
CA PRO A 125 2.89 -5.60 29.28
C PRO A 125 3.72 -5.48 28.02
N TYR A 126 3.41 -4.47 27.21
CA TYR A 126 4.27 -4.08 26.12
C TYR A 126 5.45 -3.26 26.63
N TRP A 127 6.66 -3.72 26.31
CA TRP A 127 7.86 -2.92 26.47
C TRP A 127 7.95 -1.80 25.43
N HIS A 128 7.31 -1.96 24.27
CA HIS A 128 7.16 -0.91 23.26
C HIS A 128 5.87 -1.14 22.46
N HIS A 129 5.03 -0.11 22.38
CA HIS A 129 3.74 -0.13 21.68
C HIS A 129 3.30 1.29 21.29
N LEU A 130 2.32 1.37 20.40
CA LEU A 130 1.60 2.57 20.02
C LEU A 130 0.64 2.95 21.16
N SER A 131 0.89 4.10 21.80
CA SER A 131 0.07 4.58 22.93
C SER A 131 -1.14 5.41 22.49
N THR A 132 -1.21 5.79 21.22
CA THR A 132 -2.35 6.46 20.60
C THR A 132 -3.27 5.47 19.91
N LYS A 133 -4.53 5.85 19.67
CA LYS A 133 -5.49 5.01 18.92
C LYS A 133 -5.00 4.59 17.55
N ASN A 134 -5.41 3.39 17.13
CA ASN A 134 -4.94 2.80 15.88
C ASN A 134 -5.45 3.52 14.63
N ASP A 135 -6.60 4.18 14.74
CA ASP A 135 -7.23 4.98 13.68
C ASP A 135 -6.50 6.30 13.38
N GLY A 136 -5.45 6.63 14.16
CA GLY A 136 -4.65 7.84 13.97
C GLY A 136 -5.37 9.14 14.36
N SER A 137 -6.56 9.06 14.97
CA SER A 137 -7.36 10.24 15.38
C SER A 137 -6.65 11.13 16.40
N GLU A 138 -5.74 10.57 17.19
CA GLU A 138 -4.98 11.23 18.25
C GLU A 138 -3.51 11.46 17.86
N GLY A 139 -3.17 11.27 16.58
CA GLY A 139 -1.80 11.24 16.09
C GLY A 139 -1.14 9.89 16.34
N VAL A 140 0.20 9.87 16.30
CA VAL A 140 1.02 8.68 16.56
C VAL A 140 1.97 9.03 17.69
N ALA A 141 1.85 8.32 18.81
CA ALA A 141 2.84 8.32 19.86
C ALA A 141 3.13 6.88 20.30
N PHE A 142 4.36 6.65 20.76
CA PHE A 142 4.76 5.37 21.32
C PHE A 142 5.05 5.52 22.80
N SER A 143 4.74 4.48 23.57
CA SER A 143 5.15 4.37 24.97
C SER A 143 6.03 3.14 25.16
N SER A 144 6.80 3.14 26.24
CA SER A 144 7.71 2.05 26.60
C SER A 144 7.68 1.79 28.10
N HIS A 145 7.43 0.55 28.48
CA HIS A 145 7.29 0.11 29.87
C HIS A 145 8.41 -0.86 30.26
N VAL A 146 9.66 -0.55 29.94
CA VAL A 146 10.81 -1.36 30.36
C VAL A 146 11.15 -1.02 31.82
N PRO A 147 11.08 -1.98 32.77
CA PRO A 147 11.46 -1.72 34.16
C PRO A 147 12.99 -1.62 34.29
N LEU A 148 13.47 -0.88 35.30
CA LEU A 148 14.90 -0.86 35.61
C LEU A 148 15.29 -2.14 36.38
N LEU A 149 16.53 -2.61 36.24
CA LEU A 149 17.00 -3.76 37.03
C LEU A 149 17.26 -3.36 38.50
N ASP A 150 18.00 -2.27 38.71
CA ASP A 150 18.40 -1.75 40.02
C ASP A 150 18.41 -0.20 40.03
N MET A 151 18.60 0.44 41.19
CA MET A 151 18.68 1.91 41.29
C MET A 151 20.05 2.49 40.87
N GLN A 152 21.08 1.68 40.64
CA GLN A 152 22.42 2.18 40.26
C GLN A 152 22.60 2.31 38.74
N THR A 153 21.83 1.54 37.98
CA THR A 153 21.75 1.63 36.51
C THR A 153 21.24 3.00 36.02
N ASP A 154 20.61 3.79 36.89
CA ASP A 154 20.22 5.21 36.68
C ASP A 154 21.38 6.14 36.32
N ALA A 155 22.63 5.81 36.69
CA ALA A 155 23.74 6.77 36.62
C ALA A 155 24.52 6.73 35.29
N LYS A 156 24.28 5.78 34.38
CA LYS A 156 25.18 5.55 33.24
C LYS A 156 24.57 5.57 31.85
N GLU A 157 23.32 5.17 31.63
CA GLU A 157 22.80 5.11 30.27
C GLU A 157 21.28 5.01 30.25
N PHE A 158 20.69 5.66 29.24
CA PHE A 158 19.28 5.65 28.87
C PHE A 158 18.35 6.59 29.65
N HIS A 159 17.64 7.41 28.89
CA HIS A 159 16.85 8.55 29.33
C HIS A 159 15.86 8.21 30.46
N SER A 160 15.76 9.10 31.44
CA SER A 160 14.71 9.27 32.47
C SER A 160 13.27 8.95 31.99
N ARG A 161 12.95 7.68 31.72
CA ARG A 161 11.67 7.22 31.13
C ARG A 161 10.97 6.11 31.91
N SER A 162 11.59 5.46 32.89
CA SER A 162 10.86 4.48 33.70
C SER A 162 10.11 5.20 34.82
N ALA A 163 8.79 5.38 34.67
CA ALA A 163 7.91 5.83 35.74
C ALA A 163 7.67 4.75 36.82
N PHE A 164 8.36 3.61 36.70
CA PHE A 164 8.09 2.40 37.48
C PHE A 164 9.26 2.01 38.39
N PRO A 165 8.96 1.30 39.49
CA PRO A 165 9.98 0.79 40.40
C PRO A 165 10.88 -0.26 39.73
N SER A 166 12.17 -0.26 40.08
CA SER A 166 13.11 -1.29 39.61
C SER A 166 12.71 -2.70 40.05
N ILE A 167 13.11 -3.72 39.29
CA ILE A 167 12.97 -5.14 39.61
C ILE A 167 13.45 -5.43 41.03
N GLN A 168 14.62 -4.88 41.40
CA GLN A 168 15.14 -4.98 42.77
C GLN A 168 14.13 -4.45 43.81
N ARG A 169 13.58 -3.25 43.59
CA ARG A 169 12.66 -2.62 44.53
C ARG A 169 11.32 -3.35 44.62
N GLN A 170 10.82 -3.85 43.50
CA GLN A 170 9.62 -4.68 43.44
C GLN A 170 9.82 -5.97 44.26
N MET A 171 10.96 -6.64 44.09
CA MET A 171 11.30 -7.85 44.84
C MET A 171 11.44 -7.62 46.35
N GLU A 172 12.10 -6.54 46.78
CA GLU A 172 12.22 -6.18 48.20
C GLU A 172 10.85 -6.07 48.88
N ALA A 173 9.93 -5.36 48.24
CA ALA A 173 8.60 -5.12 48.77
C ALA A 173 7.71 -6.38 48.71
N TYR A 174 7.76 -7.16 47.62
CA TYR A 174 7.02 -8.42 47.53
C TYR A 174 7.46 -9.42 48.60
N VAL A 175 8.77 -9.61 48.75
CA VAL A 175 9.31 -10.52 49.76
C VAL A 175 8.94 -10.04 51.16
N ALA A 176 9.07 -8.75 51.46
CA ALA A 176 8.67 -8.21 52.76
C ALA A 176 7.17 -8.42 53.06
N ALA A 177 6.29 -8.32 52.06
CA ALA A 177 4.86 -8.50 52.21
C ALA A 177 4.43 -9.97 52.38
N LYS A 178 5.11 -10.90 51.70
CA LYS A 178 4.77 -12.34 51.69
C LYS A 178 5.49 -13.16 52.76
N LEU A 179 6.61 -12.67 53.26
CA LEU A 179 7.41 -13.36 54.28
C LEU A 179 6.61 -13.72 55.56
N PRO A 180 5.73 -12.86 56.12
CA PRO A 180 4.95 -13.20 57.31
C PRO A 180 4.04 -14.44 57.11
N ASP A 181 3.40 -14.55 55.94
CA ASP A 181 2.54 -15.69 55.60
C ASP A 181 3.34 -17.00 55.57
N CYS A 182 4.54 -16.94 55.01
CA CYS A 182 5.43 -18.10 54.90
C CYS A 182 6.08 -18.50 56.24
N LEU A 183 6.43 -17.53 57.10
CA LEU A 183 6.96 -17.78 58.45
C LEU A 183 5.90 -18.33 59.42
N ASN A 184 4.61 -18.09 59.15
CA ASN A 184 3.46 -18.61 59.89
C ASN A 184 3.62 -18.50 61.43
N ASN A 185 4.08 -17.32 61.89
CA ASN A 185 4.39 -17.01 63.28
C ASN A 185 5.24 -18.08 64.01
N PHE A 186 6.07 -18.82 63.29
CA PHE A 186 6.95 -19.86 63.82
C PHE A 186 6.22 -20.98 64.60
N THR A 187 4.92 -21.18 64.36
CA THR A 187 4.08 -22.18 65.06
C THR A 187 4.64 -23.61 65.01
N LEU A 188 5.42 -23.95 63.98
CA LEU A 188 6.10 -25.25 63.85
C LEU A 188 7.12 -25.51 64.97
N PHE A 189 7.72 -24.46 65.53
CA PHE A 189 8.74 -24.56 66.57
C PHE A 189 8.18 -24.50 67.99
N GLU A 190 6.97 -23.97 68.17
CA GLU A 190 6.25 -24.03 69.46
C GLU A 190 6.05 -25.50 69.90
N GLN A 191 5.75 -26.38 68.94
CA GLN A 191 5.59 -27.83 69.18
C GLN A 191 6.91 -28.53 69.56
N GLN A 192 8.06 -27.88 69.31
CA GLN A 192 9.40 -28.38 69.64
C GLN A 192 9.95 -27.75 70.93
N GLY A 193 9.13 -27.01 71.68
CA GLY A 193 9.53 -26.38 72.94
C GLY A 193 10.35 -25.10 72.77
N MET A 194 10.32 -24.47 71.59
CA MET A 194 10.98 -23.19 71.34
C MET A 194 9.97 -22.04 71.32
N ASP A 195 10.25 -20.98 72.08
CA ASP A 195 9.50 -19.71 72.07
C ASP A 195 10.28 -18.68 71.25
N ILE A 196 9.72 -18.24 70.12
CA ILE A 196 10.37 -17.36 69.15
C ILE A 196 9.63 -16.03 69.11
N GLU A 197 10.31 -14.96 69.52
CA GLU A 197 9.78 -13.61 69.57
C GLU A 197 10.45 -12.72 68.51
N ILE A 198 9.65 -12.07 67.67
CA ILE A 198 10.12 -11.03 66.75
C ILE A 198 10.28 -9.73 67.55
N THR A 199 11.50 -9.23 67.66
CA THR A 199 11.86 -8.09 68.55
C THR A 199 12.10 -6.77 67.82
N GLY A 200 12.04 -6.76 66.49
CA GLY A 200 12.21 -5.56 65.65
C GLY A 200 11.54 -5.70 64.29
N GLU A 201 11.47 -4.61 63.54
CA GLU A 201 10.84 -4.60 62.21
C GLU A 201 11.69 -5.37 61.18
N PRO A 202 11.06 -6.21 60.33
CA PRO A 202 11.75 -6.90 59.25
C PRO A 202 12.19 -5.90 58.17
N HIS A 203 13.43 -6.02 57.72
CA HIS A 203 13.94 -5.29 56.56
C HIS A 203 14.54 -6.26 55.53
N VAL A 204 14.03 -6.20 54.30
CA VAL A 204 14.51 -7.01 53.18
C VAL A 204 15.32 -6.12 52.23
N SER A 205 16.51 -6.57 51.86
CA SER A 205 17.33 -6.00 50.81
C SER A 205 17.60 -7.06 49.75
N VAL A 206 17.44 -6.68 48.48
CA VAL A 206 17.72 -7.56 47.33
C VAL A 206 18.91 -6.98 46.59
N SER A 207 19.86 -7.85 46.23
CA SER A 207 21.00 -7.50 45.39
C SER A 207 21.07 -8.44 44.20
N ILE A 208 21.28 -7.88 43.02
CA ILE A 208 21.31 -8.61 41.75
C ILE A 208 22.74 -8.53 41.18
N PRO A 209 23.73 -9.26 41.72
CA PRO A 209 25.08 -9.32 41.15
C PRO A 209 25.08 -10.03 39.79
N ARG A 210 26.25 -10.22 39.15
CA ARG A 210 26.34 -10.99 37.89
C ARG A 210 25.97 -12.46 38.05
N LYS A 211 26.19 -13.03 39.23
CA LYS A 211 25.92 -14.43 39.54
C LYS A 211 24.96 -14.55 40.71
N GLY A 212 23.80 -15.15 40.47
CA GLY A 212 22.75 -15.31 41.46
C GLY A 212 22.03 -14.01 41.82
N VAL A 213 20.93 -14.15 42.56
CA VAL A 213 20.22 -13.04 43.21
C VAL A 213 20.30 -13.25 44.71
N VAL A 214 20.84 -12.27 45.43
CA VAL A 214 21.07 -12.35 46.88
C VAL A 214 19.95 -11.63 47.62
N LEU A 215 19.29 -12.33 48.53
CA LEU A 215 18.31 -11.75 49.44
C LEU A 215 18.90 -11.71 50.84
N LEU A 216 18.90 -10.52 51.43
CA LEU A 216 19.33 -10.27 52.80
C LEU A 216 18.13 -9.82 53.62
N LEU A 217 17.77 -10.61 54.62
CA LEU A 217 16.72 -10.29 55.59
C LEU A 217 17.38 -9.92 56.92
N THR A 218 17.08 -8.71 57.40
CA THR A 218 17.34 -8.31 58.79
C THR A 218 16.06 -8.48 59.58
N LEU A 219 16.01 -9.50 60.43
CA LEU A 219 14.87 -9.85 61.26
C LEU A 219 15.37 -10.21 62.67
N PRO A 220 15.30 -9.30 63.64
CA PRO A 220 15.74 -9.56 65.01
C PRO A 220 14.82 -10.55 65.74
N LEU A 221 15.27 -11.79 65.91
CA LEU A 221 14.59 -12.87 66.63
C LEU A 221 15.25 -13.13 67.97
N ARG A 222 14.42 -13.27 69.01
CA ARG A 222 14.81 -13.81 70.31
C ARG A 222 14.22 -15.22 70.45
N ILE A 223 15.08 -16.21 70.59
CA ILE A 223 14.72 -17.63 70.66
C ILE A 223 15.00 -18.13 72.07
N LYS A 224 13.98 -18.59 72.79
CA LYS A 224 14.13 -19.28 74.07
C LYS A 224 13.96 -20.77 73.85
N ALA A 225 15.02 -21.53 74.14
CA ALA A 225 15.03 -22.99 74.14
C ALA A 225 15.41 -23.51 75.54
N GLU A 226 15.35 -24.82 75.76
CA GLU A 226 15.75 -25.45 77.04
C GLU A 226 17.21 -25.12 77.42
N GLU A 227 18.10 -24.98 76.44
CA GLU A 227 19.54 -24.71 76.64
C GLU A 227 19.87 -23.21 76.85
N GLY A 228 18.89 -22.31 76.74
CA GLY A 228 19.06 -20.88 76.98
C GLY A 228 18.38 -19.97 75.96
N THR A 229 18.65 -18.66 76.06
CA THR A 229 18.15 -17.65 75.11
C THR A 229 19.23 -17.28 74.10
N GLN A 230 18.89 -17.32 72.82
CA GLN A 230 19.76 -16.96 71.70
C GLN A 230 19.10 -15.87 70.86
N ASN A 231 19.91 -15.03 70.22
CA ASN A 231 19.44 -13.99 69.30
C ASN A 231 19.96 -14.26 67.88
N LEU A 232 19.07 -14.18 66.89
CA LEU A 232 19.40 -14.21 65.47
C LEU A 232 18.90 -12.94 64.82
N ASN A 233 19.72 -12.28 64.00
CA ASN A 233 19.38 -10.97 63.45
C ASN A 233 19.32 -10.92 61.92
N GLN A 234 20.07 -11.81 61.25
CA GLN A 234 20.27 -11.73 59.81
C GLN A 234 20.18 -13.12 59.19
N PHE A 235 19.55 -13.17 58.02
CA PHE A 235 19.36 -14.37 57.22
C PHE A 235 19.71 -14.03 55.78
N ARG A 236 20.41 -14.94 55.09
CA ARG A 236 20.85 -14.75 53.71
C ARG A 236 20.48 -15.96 52.89
N THR A 237 19.91 -15.72 51.72
CA THR A 237 19.76 -16.76 50.70
C THR A 237 20.19 -16.25 49.34
N GLU A 238 20.48 -17.17 48.44
CA GLU A 238 20.92 -16.90 47.07
C GLU A 238 20.08 -17.74 46.11
N LEU A 239 19.40 -17.05 45.20
CA LEU A 239 18.63 -17.68 44.13
C LEU A 239 19.58 -17.96 42.97
N ASP A 240 19.56 -19.21 42.50
CA ASP A 240 20.43 -19.72 41.44
C ASP A 240 19.93 -19.25 40.07
N VAL A 241 20.08 -17.96 39.76
CA VAL A 241 19.72 -17.36 38.47
C VAL A 241 20.63 -16.19 38.16
N ASN A 242 21.18 -16.14 36.94
CA ASN A 242 22.06 -15.06 36.50
C ASN A 242 21.24 -13.88 35.96
N LEU A 243 20.32 -13.37 36.77
CA LEU A 243 19.31 -12.40 36.33
C LEU A 243 19.91 -11.14 35.71
N ARG A 244 21.04 -10.63 36.22
CA ARG A 244 21.71 -9.47 35.61
C ARG A 244 22.18 -9.77 34.19
N ASP A 245 22.83 -10.91 33.99
CA ASP A 245 23.36 -11.28 32.69
C ASP A 245 22.23 -11.59 31.69
N LEU A 246 21.14 -12.21 32.14
CA LEU A 246 19.92 -12.40 31.34
C LEU A 246 19.29 -11.05 30.96
N TYR A 247 19.10 -10.17 31.93
CA TYR A 247 18.42 -8.89 31.71
C TYR A 247 19.22 -7.95 30.80
N GLU A 248 20.55 -7.88 30.96
CA GLU A 248 21.43 -7.15 30.04
C GLU A 248 21.31 -7.67 28.60
N TYR A 249 21.16 -8.98 28.40
CA TYR A 249 20.96 -9.56 27.08
C TYR A 249 19.58 -9.21 26.51
N VAL A 250 18.53 -9.31 27.32
CA VAL A 250 17.16 -8.96 26.92
C VAL A 250 17.08 -7.49 26.51
N LEU A 251 17.71 -6.59 27.25
CA LEU A 251 17.79 -5.17 26.91
C LEU A 251 18.51 -4.92 25.58
N ASP A 252 19.60 -5.64 25.30
CA ASP A 252 20.32 -5.55 24.03
C ASP A 252 19.46 -6.02 22.85
N ILE A 253 18.75 -7.16 23.00
CA ILE A 253 17.80 -7.63 21.99
C ILE A 253 16.69 -6.59 21.78
N PHE A 254 16.08 -6.09 22.86
CA PHE A 254 15.05 -5.06 22.81
C PHE A 254 15.53 -3.81 22.08
N GLU A 255 16.71 -3.29 22.42
CA GLU A 255 17.27 -2.08 21.81
C GLU A 255 17.51 -2.27 20.30
N VAL A 256 18.05 -3.43 19.90
CA VAL A 256 18.24 -3.73 18.47
C VAL A 256 16.90 -3.83 17.77
N MET A 257 15.92 -4.53 18.34
CA MET A 257 14.58 -4.66 17.74
C MET A 257 13.88 -3.32 17.60
N TYR A 258 13.98 -2.48 18.63
CA TYR A 258 13.44 -1.11 18.65
C TYR A 258 14.08 -0.25 17.56
N ARG A 259 15.42 -0.16 17.52
CA ARG A 259 16.15 0.67 16.54
C ARG A 259 15.98 0.18 15.10
N SER A 260 15.86 -1.13 14.88
CA SER A 260 15.70 -1.73 13.57
C SER A 260 14.25 -1.89 13.13
N GLN A 261 13.29 -1.61 14.02
CA GLN A 261 11.84 -1.80 13.78
C GLN A 261 11.52 -3.22 13.30
N SER A 262 12.16 -4.21 13.94
CA SER A 262 12.12 -5.60 13.49
C SER A 262 10.69 -6.14 13.39
N MET A 263 9.80 -5.80 14.33
CA MET A 263 8.41 -6.25 14.31
C MET A 263 7.66 -5.63 13.11
N ASP A 264 7.74 -4.32 12.93
CA ASP A 264 7.11 -3.58 11.83
C ASP A 264 7.57 -4.09 10.46
N GLN A 265 8.85 -4.44 10.33
CA GLN A 265 9.40 -5.02 9.12
C GLN A 265 8.79 -6.39 8.80
N VAL A 266 8.58 -7.24 9.80
CA VAL A 266 7.85 -8.51 9.61
C VAL A 266 6.41 -8.24 9.18
N VAL A 267 5.72 -7.30 9.83
CA VAL A 267 4.35 -6.92 9.45
C VAL A 267 4.27 -6.55 7.98
N ARG A 268 5.12 -5.61 7.56
CA ARG A 268 5.20 -5.14 6.18
C ARG A 268 5.56 -6.25 5.20
N ASN A 269 6.52 -7.12 5.55
CA ASN A 269 6.96 -8.21 4.68
C ASN A 269 5.87 -9.27 4.48
N VAL A 270 5.09 -9.59 5.51
CA VAL A 270 3.97 -10.54 5.39
C VAL A 270 2.87 -9.93 4.51
N VAL A 271 2.43 -8.71 4.77
CA VAL A 271 1.36 -8.09 3.97
C VAL A 271 1.79 -7.91 2.51
N SER A 272 3.01 -7.41 2.27
CA SER A 272 3.51 -7.20 0.89
C SER A 272 3.89 -8.50 0.18
N GLY A 273 4.45 -9.49 0.90
CA GLY A 273 4.95 -10.73 0.32
C GLY A 273 3.85 -11.72 -0.07
N TYR A 274 2.72 -11.71 0.64
CA TYR A 274 1.57 -12.57 0.34
C TYR A 274 0.45 -11.84 -0.43
N GLY A 275 0.55 -10.53 -0.59
CA GLY A 275 -0.43 -9.71 -1.31
C GLY A 275 -0.43 -9.99 -2.83
N SER A 276 -1.57 -10.40 -3.39
CA SER A 276 -1.71 -10.63 -4.84
C SER A 276 -3.16 -10.53 -5.30
N LEU A 277 -3.38 -10.31 -6.61
CA LEU A 277 -4.74 -10.21 -7.19
C LEU A 277 -5.53 -11.52 -7.15
N GLU A 278 -4.84 -12.67 -7.09
CA GLU A 278 -5.44 -14.00 -7.12
C GLU A 278 -5.45 -14.68 -5.74
N GLY A 279 -4.75 -14.11 -4.76
CA GLY A 279 -4.64 -14.64 -3.40
C GLY A 279 -5.67 -14.08 -2.43
N ASP A 280 -5.66 -14.63 -1.22
CA ASP A 280 -6.56 -14.22 -0.13
C ASP A 280 -6.21 -12.86 0.47
N ILE A 281 -4.95 -12.43 0.34
CA ILE A 281 -4.46 -11.12 0.79
C ILE A 281 -4.43 -10.17 -0.41
N PRO A 282 -5.14 -9.03 -0.37
CA PRO A 282 -5.08 -8.06 -1.44
C PRO A 282 -3.65 -7.49 -1.58
N PRO A 283 -3.21 -7.13 -2.79
CA PRO A 283 -1.91 -6.47 -2.96
C PRO A 283 -1.98 -5.03 -2.44
N MET A 284 -0.89 -4.55 -1.84
CA MET A 284 -0.76 -3.13 -1.50
C MET A 284 -0.89 -2.24 -2.76
N TYR A 285 -0.30 -2.71 -3.86
CA TYR A 285 -0.34 -2.04 -5.16
C TYR A 285 -0.41 -3.07 -6.30
N ALA A 286 -1.36 -2.89 -7.22
CA ALA A 286 -1.43 -3.69 -8.44
C ALA A 286 -2.21 -2.95 -9.54
N ASP A 287 -1.96 -3.33 -10.78
CA ASP A 287 -2.75 -2.95 -11.95
C ASP A 287 -3.24 -4.23 -12.66
N GLU A 288 -4.51 -4.28 -13.04
CA GLU A 288 -5.13 -5.40 -13.75
C GLU A 288 -5.84 -4.90 -15.00
N ILE A 289 -5.68 -5.60 -16.12
CA ILE A 289 -6.50 -5.36 -17.31
C ILE A 289 -7.80 -6.14 -17.13
N GLY A 290 -8.90 -5.42 -16.96
CA GLY A 290 -10.21 -5.99 -16.72
C GLY A 290 -11.26 -4.93 -16.44
N PHE A 291 -12.53 -5.25 -16.68
CA PHE A 291 -13.66 -4.35 -16.41
C PHE A 291 -14.28 -4.58 -15.02
N ALA A 292 -14.09 -5.77 -14.46
CA ALA A 292 -14.53 -6.13 -13.13
C ALA A 292 -13.32 -6.13 -12.19
N PRO A 293 -13.39 -5.45 -11.03
CA PRO A 293 -12.34 -5.55 -10.04
C PRO A 293 -12.43 -6.85 -9.24
N ARG A 294 -11.29 -7.27 -8.73
CA ARG A 294 -11.18 -8.23 -7.63
C ARG A 294 -11.71 -7.58 -6.36
N MET A 295 -12.29 -8.42 -5.51
CA MET A 295 -12.91 -8.01 -4.26
C MET A 295 -12.50 -8.97 -3.16
N TRP A 296 -12.20 -8.41 -1.98
CA TRP A 296 -11.93 -9.16 -0.76
C TRP A 296 -12.82 -8.66 0.36
N VAL A 297 -13.16 -9.55 1.29
CA VAL A 297 -13.90 -9.20 2.52
C VAL A 297 -12.88 -9.01 3.63
N GLN A 298 -12.91 -7.85 4.31
CA GLN A 298 -11.91 -7.49 5.32
C GLN A 298 -11.77 -8.54 6.44
N SER A 299 -12.87 -9.14 6.91
CA SER A 299 -12.81 -10.18 7.95
C SER A 299 -12.07 -11.44 7.50
N SER A 300 -12.20 -11.84 6.23
CA SER A 300 -11.47 -12.98 5.66
C SER A 300 -9.99 -12.65 5.47
N VAL A 301 -9.66 -11.40 5.12
CA VAL A 301 -8.27 -10.93 5.05
C VAL A 301 -7.66 -10.93 6.44
N GLU A 302 -8.39 -10.49 7.48
CA GLU A 302 -7.93 -10.53 8.87
C GLU A 302 -7.60 -11.96 9.31
N GLU A 303 -8.53 -12.90 9.13
CA GLU A 303 -8.33 -14.32 9.48
C GLU A 303 -7.09 -14.91 8.80
N LYS A 304 -6.92 -14.63 7.50
CA LYS A 304 -5.75 -15.11 6.76
C LYS A 304 -4.46 -14.45 7.22
N LEU A 305 -4.47 -13.15 7.51
CA LEU A 305 -3.30 -12.45 8.05
C LEU A 305 -2.89 -13.00 9.42
N LYS A 306 -3.85 -13.37 10.28
CA LYS A 306 -3.54 -14.00 11.58
C LYS A 306 -2.76 -15.30 11.40
N GLU A 307 -3.21 -16.18 10.51
CA GLU A 307 -2.51 -17.43 10.15
C GLU A 307 -1.09 -17.15 9.65
N LEU A 308 -0.95 -16.18 8.73
CA LEU A 308 0.34 -15.81 8.15
C LEU A 308 1.29 -15.18 9.19
N PHE A 309 0.79 -14.32 10.07
CA PHE A 309 1.59 -13.74 11.15
C PHE A 309 2.05 -14.80 12.13
N GLU A 310 1.18 -15.73 12.53
CA GLU A 310 1.57 -16.84 13.40
C GLU A 310 2.71 -17.66 12.76
N ALA A 311 2.61 -17.97 11.47
CA ALA A 311 3.60 -18.76 10.76
C ALA A 311 4.94 -18.03 10.55
N ASN A 312 4.93 -16.69 10.37
CA ASN A 312 6.14 -15.93 10.05
C ASN A 312 6.82 -15.31 11.29
N ILE A 313 6.09 -14.95 12.34
CA ILE A 313 6.67 -14.42 13.58
C ILE A 313 7.52 -15.48 14.27
N LYS A 314 7.07 -16.75 14.28
CA LYS A 314 7.83 -17.89 14.82
C LYS A 314 9.16 -18.16 14.11
N LYS A 315 9.38 -17.57 12.93
CA LYS A 315 10.63 -17.67 12.16
C LYS A 315 11.67 -16.64 12.59
N LEU A 316 11.29 -15.63 13.37
CA LEU A 316 12.25 -14.68 13.94
C LEU A 316 13.26 -15.41 14.83
N ARG A 317 14.53 -15.04 14.68
CA ARG A 317 15.65 -15.63 15.42
C ARG A 317 16.57 -14.55 15.96
N VAL A 318 17.21 -14.83 17.09
CA VAL A 318 18.30 -14.00 17.62
C VAL A 318 19.61 -14.74 17.41
N MET A 319 20.57 -14.08 16.76
CA MET A 319 21.90 -14.64 16.52
C MET A 319 22.60 -14.98 17.84
N GLY A 320 23.06 -16.22 17.97
CA GLY A 320 23.72 -16.78 19.14
C GLY A 320 22.80 -17.47 20.16
N SER A 321 21.47 -17.41 19.97
CA SER A 321 20.51 -18.08 20.85
C SER A 321 20.51 -19.61 20.65
N LEU A 322 20.15 -20.36 21.70
CA LEU A 322 20.14 -21.84 21.65
C LEU A 322 19.14 -22.41 20.64
N GLY A 323 18.02 -21.73 20.41
CA GLY A 323 17.02 -22.05 19.38
C GLY A 323 17.45 -21.71 17.95
N GLU A 324 18.68 -21.24 17.73
CA GLU A 324 19.29 -21.07 16.41
C GLU A 324 19.74 -22.43 15.85
N GLU A 325 18.84 -23.40 15.69
CA GLU A 325 19.15 -24.57 14.86
C GLU A 325 19.12 -24.10 13.39
N TYR A 326 20.30 -23.72 12.90
CA TYR A 326 20.53 -23.17 11.57
C TYR A 326 20.38 -24.27 10.51
N ASP A 327 19.15 -24.73 10.25
CA ASP A 327 18.90 -25.69 9.17
C ASP A 327 18.88 -24.98 7.80
N SER A 328 20.07 -24.54 7.40
CA SER A 328 20.35 -24.03 6.06
C SER A 328 19.95 -25.02 4.95
N ASN A 329 19.88 -26.33 5.25
CA ASN A 329 19.41 -27.33 4.30
C ASN A 329 17.89 -27.30 4.16
N GLN A 330 17.13 -27.05 5.23
CA GLN A 330 15.67 -26.93 5.17
C GLN A 330 15.24 -25.69 4.38
N ILE A 331 15.87 -24.53 4.62
CA ILE A 331 15.60 -23.30 3.86
C ILE A 331 16.05 -23.49 2.39
N PHE A 332 17.20 -24.10 2.14
CA PHE A 332 17.62 -24.40 0.77
C PHE A 332 16.69 -25.39 0.05
N GLN A 333 16.17 -26.41 0.75
CA GLN A 333 15.21 -27.36 0.20
C GLN A 333 13.83 -26.74 -0.04
N GLU A 334 13.41 -25.80 0.79
CA GLU A 334 12.11 -25.10 0.66
C GLU A 334 12.12 -24.12 -0.53
N PHE A 335 13.24 -23.43 -0.78
CA PHE A 335 13.28 -22.34 -1.77
C PHE A 335 14.11 -22.62 -3.03
N GLY A 336 15.00 -23.61 -3.02
CA GLY A 336 15.83 -24.01 -4.18
C GLY A 336 16.87 -22.97 -4.64
N ASP A 337 17.02 -21.85 -3.92
CA ASP A 337 17.86 -20.70 -4.29
C ASP A 337 18.58 -20.14 -3.05
N LEU A 338 19.92 -20.25 -3.03
CA LEU A 338 20.78 -19.76 -1.95
C LEU A 338 20.69 -18.24 -1.75
N ILE A 339 20.40 -17.47 -2.79
CA ILE A 339 20.27 -16.01 -2.69
C ILE A 339 18.97 -15.67 -1.95
N ARG A 340 17.86 -16.30 -2.32
CA ARG A 340 16.57 -16.13 -1.63
C ARG A 340 16.64 -16.62 -0.19
N ALA A 341 17.27 -17.78 0.04
CA ALA A 341 17.51 -18.29 1.38
C ALA A 341 18.30 -17.28 2.22
N GLY A 342 19.43 -16.76 1.70
CA GLY A 342 20.25 -15.77 2.41
C GLY A 342 19.52 -14.43 2.66
N GLN A 343 18.68 -13.99 1.72
CA GLN A 343 17.83 -12.81 1.92
C GLN A 343 16.79 -13.03 3.03
N LEU A 344 16.08 -14.16 3.01
CA LEU A 344 15.09 -14.49 4.03
C LEU A 344 15.73 -14.65 5.41
N THR A 345 16.88 -15.34 5.50
CA THR A 345 17.63 -15.44 6.76
C THR A 345 17.99 -14.06 7.29
N ASN A 346 18.45 -13.13 6.44
CA ASN A 346 18.74 -11.77 6.86
C ASN A 346 17.51 -10.97 7.32
N LEU A 347 16.34 -11.25 6.77
CA LEU A 347 15.08 -10.57 7.13
C LEU A 347 14.52 -11.01 8.48
N TYR A 348 14.74 -12.27 8.87
CA TYR A 348 14.21 -12.83 10.12
C TYR A 348 15.25 -12.97 11.24
N THR A 349 16.50 -12.54 11.03
CA THR A 349 17.57 -12.62 12.03
C THR A 349 17.82 -11.28 12.71
N ILE A 350 17.55 -11.22 14.01
CA ILE A 350 17.92 -10.12 14.91
C ILE A 350 19.39 -10.31 15.33
N ARG A 351 20.19 -9.27 15.14
CA ARG A 351 21.62 -9.26 15.46
C ARG A 351 21.91 -8.41 16.69
N PRO A 352 21.94 -9.01 17.89
CA PRO A 352 22.28 -8.29 19.12
C PRO A 352 23.69 -7.69 19.04
N THR A 353 23.96 -6.62 19.78
CA THR A 353 25.33 -6.06 19.84
C THR A 353 26.28 -7.00 20.59
N LEU A 354 25.73 -7.73 21.57
CA LEU A 354 26.42 -8.72 22.39
C LEU A 354 25.87 -10.12 22.08
N ILE A 355 26.59 -10.87 21.27
CA ILE A 355 26.28 -12.29 21.05
C ILE A 355 26.54 -13.05 22.36
N ARG A 356 25.49 -13.51 23.01
CA ARG A 356 25.56 -14.38 24.20
C ARG A 356 25.02 -15.76 23.84
N SER A 357 25.82 -16.79 24.11
CA SER A 357 25.38 -18.18 24.00
C SER A 357 24.82 -18.68 25.33
N GLY A 358 23.90 -19.64 25.27
CA GLY A 358 23.32 -20.26 26.46
C GLY A 358 21.93 -19.77 26.86
N TYR A 359 21.38 -18.76 26.16
CA TYR A 359 19.98 -18.36 26.29
C TYR A 359 19.18 -18.78 25.06
N ASP A 360 17.93 -19.17 25.24
CA ASP A 360 16.99 -19.40 24.15
C ASP A 360 16.06 -18.20 23.98
N VAL A 361 15.77 -17.80 22.73
CA VAL A 361 14.90 -16.66 22.43
C VAL A 361 13.88 -17.06 21.39
N SER A 362 12.60 -16.86 21.70
CA SER A 362 11.50 -17.15 20.78
C SER A 362 10.48 -16.01 20.71
N PHE A 363 9.75 -16.00 19.60
CA PHE A 363 8.74 -15.00 19.27
C PHE A 363 7.45 -15.71 18.92
N THR A 364 6.36 -15.29 19.55
CA THR A 364 5.06 -15.95 19.41
C THR A 364 3.97 -14.92 19.08
N TYR A 365 3.13 -15.26 18.12
CA TYR A 365 1.83 -14.65 17.89
C TYR A 365 0.78 -15.77 17.84
N SER A 366 -0.39 -15.57 18.46
CA SER A 366 -1.52 -16.50 18.39
C SER A 366 -2.66 -15.90 17.59
N GLN A 367 -3.36 -16.71 16.80
CA GLN A 367 -4.55 -16.29 16.06
C GLN A 367 -5.72 -15.88 16.98
N ASP A 368 -5.72 -16.37 18.23
CA ASP A 368 -6.70 -15.97 19.25
C ASP A 368 -6.45 -14.55 19.77
N TRP A 369 -5.26 -14.00 19.52
CA TRP A 369 -4.95 -12.62 19.89
C TRP A 369 -5.50 -11.68 18.81
N PRO A 370 -6.17 -10.59 19.22
CA PRO A 370 -6.79 -9.68 18.29
C PRO A 370 -5.72 -8.95 17.45
N LEU A 371 -6.09 -8.73 16.18
CA LEU A 371 -5.31 -8.04 15.16
C LEU A 371 -6.09 -6.76 14.84
N TYR A 372 -5.47 -5.60 14.96
CA TYR A 372 -6.04 -4.42 14.32
C TYR A 372 -5.70 -4.49 12.83
N LEU A 373 -6.74 -4.50 11.99
CA LEU A 373 -6.61 -4.44 10.53
C LEU A 373 -7.61 -3.44 9.98
N PHE A 374 -7.10 -2.46 9.24
CA PHE A 374 -7.89 -1.62 8.36
C PHE A 374 -7.26 -1.57 6.98
N VAL A 375 -8.08 -1.74 5.95
CA VAL A 375 -7.66 -1.63 4.55
C VAL A 375 -8.63 -0.69 3.85
N ALA A 376 -8.16 0.47 3.42
CA ALA A 376 -9.07 1.45 2.82
C ALA A 376 -9.64 0.93 1.48
N PRO A 377 -10.93 1.19 1.17
CA PRO A 377 -11.85 2.11 1.87
C PRO A 377 -12.58 1.55 3.10
N GLY A 378 -12.33 0.30 3.50
CA GLY A 378 -13.03 -0.39 4.60
C GLY A 378 -14.16 -1.30 4.11
N GLY A 379 -14.45 -2.37 4.86
CA GLY A 379 -15.53 -3.32 4.55
C GLY A 379 -15.20 -4.26 3.40
N VAL A 380 -15.54 -3.87 2.16
CA VAL A 380 -15.16 -4.60 0.93
C VAL A 380 -13.98 -3.91 0.30
N ILE A 381 -12.87 -4.64 0.22
CA ILE A 381 -11.63 -4.17 -0.38
C ILE A 381 -11.73 -4.43 -1.89
N SER A 382 -11.54 -3.40 -2.72
CA SER A 382 -11.62 -3.49 -4.18
C SER A 382 -10.73 -2.44 -4.86
N SER A 383 -10.73 -2.38 -6.19
CA SER A 383 -9.96 -1.39 -6.95
C SER A 383 -10.25 0.04 -6.48
N THR A 384 -9.22 0.83 -6.28
CA THR A 384 -9.36 2.25 -5.93
C THR A 384 -9.78 3.09 -7.11
N ASP A 385 -9.31 2.74 -8.30
CA ASP A 385 -9.72 3.37 -9.55
C ASP A 385 -10.08 2.30 -10.58
N SER A 386 -11.11 2.58 -11.37
CA SER A 386 -11.49 1.76 -12.53
C SER A 386 -11.64 2.66 -13.74
N GLY A 387 -11.07 2.22 -14.86
CA GLY A 387 -11.06 2.98 -16.11
C GLY A 387 -11.42 2.11 -17.30
N VAL A 388 -11.91 2.76 -18.35
CA VAL A 388 -12.07 2.16 -19.67
C VAL A 388 -11.12 2.88 -20.61
N GLY A 389 -10.42 2.13 -21.46
CA GLY A 389 -9.55 2.71 -22.47
C GLY A 389 -10.32 3.66 -23.38
N ILE A 390 -9.63 4.64 -23.95
CA ILE A 390 -10.24 5.63 -24.84
C ILE A 390 -10.00 5.26 -26.31
N GLY A 391 -10.97 5.61 -27.17
CA GLY A 391 -10.88 5.41 -28.62
C GLY A 391 -10.71 3.94 -29.01
N LEU A 392 -9.62 3.64 -29.74
CA LEU A 392 -9.28 2.29 -30.19
C LEU A 392 -9.05 1.29 -29.05
N LEU A 393 -8.75 1.75 -27.83
CA LEU A 393 -8.51 0.89 -26.66
C LEU A 393 -9.75 0.75 -25.75
N SER A 394 -10.93 1.18 -26.19
CA SER A 394 -12.19 1.07 -25.43
C SER A 394 -12.61 -0.35 -25.07
N PHE A 395 -12.02 -1.36 -25.70
CA PHE A 395 -12.19 -2.77 -25.33
C PHE A 395 -11.32 -3.20 -24.13
N LEU A 396 -10.41 -2.35 -23.64
CA LEU A 396 -9.59 -2.61 -22.46
C LEU A 396 -10.20 -1.89 -21.25
N GLY A 397 -10.57 -2.66 -20.24
CA GLY A 397 -10.79 -2.14 -18.89
C GLY A 397 -9.47 -2.14 -18.11
N PHE A 398 -9.33 -1.22 -17.17
CA PHE A 398 -8.20 -1.17 -16.24
C PHE A 398 -8.71 -1.05 -14.82
N GLN A 399 -8.17 -1.85 -13.91
CA GLN A 399 -8.39 -1.77 -12.47
C GLN A 399 -7.07 -1.43 -11.81
N ARG A 400 -7.08 -0.38 -11.00
CA ARG A 400 -5.92 0.03 -10.20
C ARG A 400 -6.22 -0.19 -8.73
N TYR A 401 -5.30 -0.83 -8.05
CA TYR A 401 -5.37 -1.12 -6.62
C TYR A 401 -4.26 -0.32 -5.94
N GLN A 402 -4.66 0.64 -5.12
CA GLN A 402 -3.78 1.37 -4.20
C GLN A 402 -4.34 1.22 -2.79
N LEU A 403 -4.08 0.09 -2.17
CA LEU A 403 -4.74 -0.35 -0.95
C LEU A 403 -3.83 -0.07 0.25
N PRO A 404 -4.10 0.99 1.03
CA PRO A 404 -3.34 1.26 2.23
C PRO A 404 -3.79 0.32 3.35
N PHE A 405 -2.84 -0.41 3.92
CA PHE A 405 -3.02 -1.25 5.09
C PHE A 405 -2.53 -0.51 6.33
N ASP A 406 -3.40 -0.52 7.35
CA ASP A 406 -3.06 -0.22 8.72
C ASP A 406 -3.16 -1.51 9.54
N VAL A 407 -2.06 -1.88 10.19
CA VAL A 407 -1.94 -3.13 10.92
C VAL A 407 -1.27 -2.89 12.26
N SER A 408 -1.84 -3.44 13.33
CA SER A 408 -1.18 -3.55 14.64
C SER A 408 -1.43 -4.91 15.26
N LEU A 409 -0.39 -5.54 15.80
CA LEU A 409 -0.51 -6.83 16.47
C LEU A 409 0.48 -7.02 17.64
N PRO A 410 0.06 -7.75 18.70
CA PRO A 410 0.94 -8.17 19.76
C PRO A 410 1.95 -9.23 19.31
N VAL A 411 3.13 -9.23 19.91
CA VAL A 411 4.13 -10.27 19.82
C VAL A 411 4.64 -10.57 21.22
N LEU A 412 4.57 -11.82 21.64
CA LEU A 412 5.17 -12.29 22.88
C LEU A 412 6.63 -12.66 22.61
N VAL A 413 7.55 -12.10 23.38
CA VAL A 413 8.97 -12.46 23.36
C VAL A 413 9.29 -13.26 24.61
N GLU A 414 9.94 -14.40 24.43
CA GLU A 414 10.31 -15.32 25.50
C GLU A 414 11.82 -15.48 25.50
N VAL A 415 12.48 -15.17 26.63
CA VAL A 415 13.93 -15.33 26.80
C VAL A 415 14.20 -16.27 27.96
N THR A 416 14.78 -17.43 27.66
CA THR A 416 14.96 -18.53 28.62
C THR A 416 16.44 -18.75 28.94
N ASP A 417 16.77 -18.78 30.23
CA ASP A 417 18.00 -19.35 30.79
C ASP A 417 17.73 -20.79 31.21
N PRO A 418 18.13 -21.81 30.42
CA PRO A 418 17.91 -23.21 30.77
C PRO A 418 18.85 -23.70 31.90
N THR A 419 19.86 -22.92 32.27
CA THR A 419 20.83 -23.30 33.32
C THR A 419 20.41 -22.84 34.71
N ALA A 420 19.50 -21.87 34.78
CA ALA A 420 18.94 -21.37 36.03
C ALA A 420 18.29 -22.47 36.86
N PHE A 421 18.32 -22.27 38.18
CA PHE A 421 17.77 -23.16 39.20
C PHE A 421 18.22 -24.62 39.00
N ARG A 422 19.54 -24.82 38.83
CA ARG A 422 20.17 -26.13 38.61
C ARG A 422 19.59 -26.90 37.42
N GLY A 423 19.21 -26.20 36.36
CA GLY A 423 18.66 -26.78 35.14
C GLY A 423 17.14 -26.89 35.09
N GLU A 424 16.41 -26.35 36.07
CA GLU A 424 14.95 -26.22 35.98
C GLU A 424 14.53 -25.13 34.97
N GLY A 425 15.40 -24.15 34.73
CA GLY A 425 15.19 -23.07 33.78
C GLY A 425 14.49 -21.85 34.38
N PHE A 426 14.67 -20.71 33.73
CA PHE A 426 14.00 -19.45 34.07
C PHE A 426 13.69 -18.68 32.79
N THR A 427 12.43 -18.27 32.62
CA THR A 427 11.96 -17.60 31.40
C THR A 427 11.37 -16.24 31.73
N LEU A 428 11.89 -15.20 31.07
CA LEU A 428 11.35 -13.85 31.07
C LEU A 428 10.47 -13.64 29.83
N PHE A 429 9.26 -13.14 30.06
CA PHE A 429 8.27 -12.84 29.01
C PHE A 429 8.09 -11.33 28.91
N PHE A 430 8.03 -10.78 27.71
CA PHE A 430 7.60 -9.38 27.51
C PHE A 430 6.90 -9.20 26.17
N GLY A 431 6.06 -8.16 26.09
CA GLY A 431 5.30 -7.82 24.89
C GLY A 431 6.05 -6.83 24.00
N MET A 432 5.93 -7.04 22.70
CA MET A 432 6.21 -6.02 21.68
C MET A 432 5.02 -5.90 20.76
N GLU A 433 4.87 -4.75 20.12
CA GLU A 433 3.85 -4.54 19.11
C GLU A 433 4.51 -4.34 17.73
N GLY A 434 3.97 -4.99 16.71
CA GLY A 434 4.29 -4.70 15.32
C GLY A 434 3.28 -3.73 14.74
N ASN A 435 3.75 -2.64 14.14
CA ASN A 435 2.93 -1.53 13.67
C ASN A 435 3.25 -1.15 12.21
N MET A 436 2.21 -0.97 11.42
CA MET A 436 2.30 -0.44 10.06
C MET A 436 1.12 0.50 9.80
N ARG A 437 1.35 1.65 9.18
CA ARG A 437 0.29 2.56 8.74
C ARG A 437 0.50 2.94 7.29
N ASN A 438 -0.57 2.91 6.51
CA ASN A 438 -0.57 3.28 5.10
C ASN A 438 0.55 2.57 4.32
N ASN A 439 0.73 1.27 4.55
CA ASN A 439 1.79 0.42 3.98
C ASN A 439 3.24 0.78 4.38
N GLU A 440 3.43 1.68 5.34
CA GLU A 440 4.73 2.18 5.78
C GLU A 440 4.98 1.89 7.26
N ILE A 441 6.26 1.75 7.60
CA ILE A 441 6.73 1.63 8.98
C ILE A 441 6.69 3.02 9.64
N ILE A 442 6.17 3.09 10.86
CA ILE A 442 5.99 4.36 11.57
C ILE A 442 7.22 4.65 12.44
N GLN A 443 7.76 5.86 12.42
CA GLN A 443 8.92 6.24 13.26
C GLN A 443 8.54 7.32 14.29
N GLU A 444 9.06 7.17 15.52
CA GLU A 444 8.94 8.17 16.58
C GLU A 444 9.52 9.52 16.10
N GLY A 445 8.76 10.62 16.24
CA GLY A 445 9.20 11.96 15.84
C GLY A 445 9.00 12.32 14.36
N GLN A 446 8.50 11.42 13.51
CA GLN A 446 8.09 11.74 12.13
C GLN A 446 6.62 12.20 12.04
N GLU A 447 6.24 13.14 12.92
CA GLU A 447 4.90 13.74 12.92
C GLU A 447 4.57 14.42 11.59
N GLU A 448 5.55 14.87 10.79
CA GLU A 448 5.29 15.53 9.50
C GLU A 448 4.84 14.56 8.38
N ALA A 449 4.97 13.24 8.60
CA ALA A 449 4.34 12.24 7.74
C ALA A 449 2.81 12.18 7.92
N ARG A 450 2.24 13.00 8.83
CA ARG A 450 0.78 13.23 9.04
C ARG A 450 -0.02 13.59 7.79
N SER A 451 0.62 13.88 6.65
CA SER A 451 -0.08 14.05 5.37
C SER A 451 -0.34 12.74 4.60
N ARG A 452 0.20 11.59 5.07
CA ARG A 452 0.04 10.27 4.43
C ARG A 452 -0.86 9.30 5.18
N ILE A 453 -1.06 9.48 6.48
CA ILE A 453 -2.26 8.95 7.14
C ILE A 453 -3.39 9.74 6.51
N ARG A 454 -4.13 9.14 5.58
CA ARG A 454 -5.33 9.79 5.07
C ARG A 454 -6.17 10.13 6.30
N LEU A 455 -6.35 11.42 6.56
CA LEU A 455 -7.65 11.91 6.98
C LEU A 455 -8.66 11.12 6.13
N PRO A 456 -9.62 10.37 6.72
CA PRO A 456 -10.80 9.99 5.95
C PRO A 456 -11.24 11.25 5.21
N PRO A 457 -11.56 11.18 3.89
CA PRO A 457 -11.78 12.36 3.07
C PRO A 457 -12.56 13.41 3.86
N SER A 458 -11.84 14.46 4.23
CA SER A 458 -12.28 15.48 5.18
C SER A 458 -13.64 16.01 4.72
N ASP A 459 -14.62 16.02 5.61
CA ASP A 459 -15.85 16.81 5.48
C ASP A 459 -16.78 16.52 4.29
N THR A 460 -16.75 15.31 3.74
CA THR A 460 -17.97 14.74 3.13
C THR A 460 -18.29 13.47 3.88
N GLY A 461 -19.28 13.54 4.78
CA GLY A 461 -19.71 12.41 5.61
C GLY A 461 -19.65 11.11 4.81
N GLU A 462 -18.91 10.13 5.36
CA GLU A 462 -18.58 8.87 4.70
C GLU A 462 -19.81 8.31 3.99
N VAL A 463 -19.85 8.48 2.67
CA VAL A 463 -20.84 7.76 1.87
C VAL A 463 -20.26 6.37 1.72
N HIS A 464 -20.52 5.53 2.72
CA HIS A 464 -20.28 4.09 2.78
C HIS A 464 -21.11 3.33 1.72
N LEU A 465 -21.23 3.88 0.51
CA LEU A 465 -22.04 3.33 -0.55
C LEU A 465 -21.61 1.89 -0.89
N CYS A 466 -20.35 1.53 -0.65
CA CYS A 466 -19.81 0.21 -0.94
C CYS A 466 -19.80 -0.79 0.20
N ASP A 467 -20.16 -0.37 1.41
CA ASP A 467 -20.20 -1.30 2.53
C ASP A 467 -21.31 -2.31 2.31
N MET A 468 -21.01 -3.58 2.60
CA MET A 468 -21.99 -4.67 2.43
C MET A 468 -23.22 -4.44 3.32
N ASP A 469 -23.02 -3.88 4.51
CA ASP A 469 -24.11 -3.56 5.45
C ASP A 469 -25.01 -2.42 4.95
N GLN A 470 -24.51 -1.60 4.01
CA GLN A 470 -25.28 -0.55 3.35
C GLN A 470 -26.04 -1.04 2.12
N ARG A 471 -25.90 -2.32 1.72
CA ARG A 471 -26.73 -2.95 0.67
C ARG A 471 -28.09 -3.35 1.24
N ASN A 472 -28.87 -2.35 1.63
CA ASN A 472 -30.13 -2.50 2.36
C ASN A 472 -31.38 -2.28 1.50
N SER A 473 -31.27 -2.33 0.16
CA SER A 473 -32.43 -2.51 -0.72
C SER A 473 -33.17 -3.83 -0.48
N GLY A 474 -34.35 -3.99 -1.07
CA GLY A 474 -34.89 -5.32 -1.32
C GLY A 474 -34.08 -6.04 -2.39
N ASP A 475 -34.52 -7.23 -2.81
CA ASP A 475 -33.83 -7.98 -3.86
C ASP A 475 -33.98 -7.27 -5.21
N ILE A 476 -32.85 -6.87 -5.80
CA ILE A 476 -32.80 -6.21 -7.10
C ILE A 476 -32.38 -7.23 -8.15
N THR A 477 -33.12 -7.26 -9.27
CA THR A 477 -32.80 -8.11 -10.42
C THR A 477 -32.42 -7.24 -11.63
N ILE A 478 -31.21 -7.43 -12.15
CA ILE A 478 -30.72 -6.72 -13.35
C ILE A 478 -30.53 -7.74 -14.48
N GLU A 479 -31.31 -7.60 -15.55
CA GLU A 479 -31.15 -8.39 -16.78
C GLU A 479 -30.29 -7.61 -17.79
N VAL A 480 -29.17 -8.18 -18.26
CA VAL A 480 -28.30 -7.55 -19.26
C VAL A 480 -28.43 -8.25 -20.61
N VAL A 481 -28.78 -7.50 -21.65
CA VAL A 481 -28.98 -8.03 -23.01
C VAL A 481 -28.20 -7.19 -24.02
N GLY A 482 -27.51 -7.84 -24.95
CA GLY A 482 -26.86 -7.17 -26.06
C GLY A 482 -27.87 -6.54 -27.01
N SER A 483 -27.46 -5.51 -27.75
CA SER A 483 -28.28 -4.99 -28.86
C SER A 483 -28.55 -6.03 -29.96
N ASP A 484 -27.78 -7.12 -30.01
CA ASP A 484 -28.03 -8.30 -30.86
C ASP A 484 -29.08 -9.27 -30.30
N GLY A 485 -29.69 -8.94 -29.16
CA GLY A 485 -30.70 -9.73 -28.48
C GLY A 485 -30.17 -10.92 -27.67
N ARG A 486 -28.84 -11.11 -27.61
CA ARG A 486 -28.22 -12.21 -26.85
C ARG A 486 -27.96 -11.82 -25.40
N PRO A 487 -28.05 -12.77 -24.44
CA PRO A 487 -27.68 -12.49 -23.06
C PRO A 487 -26.15 -12.25 -22.95
N VAL A 488 -25.75 -11.26 -22.16
CA VAL A 488 -24.34 -10.89 -21.99
C VAL A 488 -23.77 -11.53 -20.74
N ASP A 489 -23.07 -12.65 -20.87
CA ASP A 489 -22.46 -13.32 -19.71
C ASP A 489 -21.36 -12.46 -19.08
N ASN A 490 -21.17 -12.61 -17.77
CA ASN A 490 -20.08 -11.97 -17.02
C ASN A 490 -19.97 -10.44 -17.20
N ALA A 491 -21.10 -9.74 -17.35
CA ALA A 491 -21.13 -8.29 -17.43
C ALA A 491 -20.90 -7.68 -16.04
N ALA A 492 -19.93 -6.77 -15.92
CA ALA A 492 -19.60 -6.13 -14.65
C ALA A 492 -20.62 -5.05 -14.32
N ILE A 493 -21.27 -5.16 -13.16
CA ILE A 493 -22.29 -4.23 -12.66
C ILE A 493 -21.68 -3.32 -11.60
N SER A 494 -21.86 -2.01 -11.75
CA SER A 494 -21.53 -1.01 -10.74
C SER A 494 -22.73 -0.11 -10.45
N PHE A 495 -22.94 0.23 -9.18
CA PHE A 495 -23.91 1.24 -8.77
C PHE A 495 -23.19 2.59 -8.65
N ILE A 496 -23.70 3.63 -9.30
CA ILE A 496 -23.10 4.96 -9.35
C ILE A 496 -24.02 5.94 -8.64
N SER A 497 -23.52 6.62 -7.60
CA SER A 497 -24.17 7.78 -7.00
C SER A 497 -23.15 8.91 -6.87
N SER A 498 -22.82 9.38 -5.66
CA SER A 498 -21.68 10.29 -5.42
C SER A 498 -20.32 9.62 -5.69
N THR A 499 -20.25 8.31 -5.54
CA THR A 499 -19.09 7.46 -5.85
C THR A 499 -19.53 6.28 -6.73
N LYS A 500 -18.58 5.65 -7.43
CA LYS A 500 -18.81 4.41 -8.20
C LYS A 500 -18.55 3.22 -7.30
N CYS A 501 -19.53 2.34 -7.18
CA CYS A 501 -19.45 1.14 -6.38
C CYS A 501 -19.54 -0.15 -7.21
N PRO A 502 -18.47 -0.94 -7.34
CA PRO A 502 -18.52 -2.27 -7.94
C PRO A 502 -19.44 -3.20 -7.13
N ILE A 503 -20.39 -3.87 -7.80
CA ILE A 503 -21.38 -4.72 -7.12
C ILE A 503 -21.03 -6.20 -7.29
N ALA A 504 -21.08 -6.68 -8.54
CA ALA A 504 -20.85 -8.06 -8.94
C ALA A 504 -20.88 -8.17 -10.47
N ASN A 505 -20.64 -9.38 -10.98
CA ASN A 505 -20.85 -9.71 -12.37
C ASN A 505 -22.18 -10.46 -12.55
N THR A 506 -22.82 -10.29 -13.71
CA THR A 506 -23.98 -11.09 -14.09
C THR A 506 -23.59 -12.54 -14.36
N LYS A 507 -24.57 -13.44 -14.28
CA LYS A 507 -24.43 -14.86 -14.61
C LYS A 507 -25.55 -15.30 -15.55
N ILE A 508 -25.28 -16.29 -16.41
CA ILE A 508 -26.33 -16.88 -17.25
C ILE A 508 -27.20 -17.83 -16.42
N GLU A 509 -28.45 -17.45 -16.23
CA GLU A 509 -29.48 -18.26 -15.57
C GLU A 509 -30.72 -18.32 -16.46
N ASN A 510 -31.24 -19.54 -16.73
CA ASN A 510 -32.42 -19.75 -17.59
C ASN A 510 -32.35 -19.03 -18.96
N ARG A 511 -31.16 -19.03 -19.61
CA ARG A 511 -30.88 -18.34 -20.89
C ARG A 511 -30.96 -16.81 -20.84
N LYS A 512 -30.96 -16.21 -19.65
CA LYS A 512 -30.87 -14.77 -19.42
C LYS A 512 -29.58 -14.46 -18.67
N SER A 513 -29.00 -13.29 -18.91
CA SER A 513 -27.90 -12.81 -18.08
C SER A 513 -28.47 -11.97 -16.95
N ILE A 514 -28.34 -12.46 -15.72
CA ILE A 514 -29.00 -11.89 -14.55
C ILE A 514 -27.96 -11.62 -13.46
N PHE A 515 -28.09 -10.47 -12.81
CA PHE A 515 -27.62 -10.25 -11.46
C PHE A 515 -28.84 -10.23 -10.52
N ALA A 516 -28.74 -10.94 -9.39
CA ALA A 516 -29.73 -10.92 -8.33
C ALA A 516 -29.04 -10.66 -6.99
N GLY A 517 -29.43 -9.58 -6.29
CA GLY A 517 -28.86 -9.23 -5.00
C GLY A 517 -29.31 -7.86 -4.52
N LYS A 518 -28.83 -7.46 -3.34
CA LYS A 518 -29.14 -6.14 -2.78
C LYS A 518 -28.13 -5.09 -3.26
N LEU A 519 -28.62 -3.88 -3.43
CA LEU A 519 -27.85 -2.70 -3.80
C LEU A 519 -27.88 -1.66 -2.67
N PRO A 520 -26.91 -0.72 -2.66
CA PRO A 520 -26.94 0.44 -1.80
C PRO A 520 -28.17 1.31 -2.05
N ILE A 521 -28.65 2.03 -1.03
CA ILE A 521 -29.80 2.93 -1.16
C ILE A 521 -29.37 4.32 -1.61
N GLY A 522 -29.99 4.82 -2.67
CA GLY A 522 -29.73 6.17 -3.14
C GLY A 522 -30.28 6.46 -4.51
N ILE A 523 -30.20 7.74 -4.88
CA ILE A 523 -30.45 8.21 -6.24
C ILE A 523 -29.14 8.09 -7.01
N GLY A 524 -29.19 7.42 -8.16
CA GLY A 524 -27.99 7.13 -8.93
C GLY A 524 -28.26 6.48 -10.28
N GLY A 525 -27.39 5.55 -10.64
CA GLY A 525 -27.47 4.77 -11.86
C GLY A 525 -26.76 3.43 -11.76
N ILE A 526 -27.03 2.56 -12.72
CA ILE A 526 -26.29 1.32 -12.93
C ILE A 526 -25.38 1.52 -14.15
N GLU A 527 -24.11 1.23 -13.98
CA GLU A 527 -23.14 1.11 -15.07
C GLU A 527 -22.86 -0.36 -15.35
N VAL A 528 -22.93 -0.71 -16.63
CA VAL A 528 -22.62 -2.06 -17.13
C VAL A 528 -21.40 -1.96 -18.04
N ASN A 529 -20.37 -2.77 -17.74
CA ASN A 529 -19.15 -2.86 -18.53
C ASN A 529 -18.91 -4.28 -19.03
N HIS A 530 -18.48 -4.42 -20.29
CA HIS A 530 -18.10 -5.70 -20.90
C HIS A 530 -17.18 -5.44 -22.11
N PRO A 531 -16.16 -6.28 -22.40
CA PRO A 531 -15.23 -6.05 -23.51
C PRO A 531 -15.88 -6.00 -24.91
N ASP A 532 -16.93 -6.78 -25.12
CA ASP A 532 -17.64 -6.87 -26.40
C ASP A 532 -18.79 -5.87 -26.58
N TYR A 533 -19.09 -5.04 -25.57
CA TYR A 533 -20.21 -4.09 -25.62
C TYR A 533 -19.77 -2.71 -25.13
N LEU A 534 -20.40 -1.67 -25.65
CA LEU A 534 -20.18 -0.31 -25.18
C LEU A 534 -20.70 -0.15 -23.76
N THR A 535 -19.87 0.45 -22.89
CA THR A 535 -20.27 0.82 -21.52
C THR A 535 -21.61 1.55 -21.54
N THR A 536 -22.56 1.08 -20.73
CA THR A 536 -23.91 1.65 -20.70
C THR A 536 -24.23 2.10 -19.28
N LYS A 537 -24.77 3.32 -19.16
CA LYS A 537 -25.20 3.90 -17.88
C LYS A 537 -26.70 4.16 -17.93
N VAL A 538 -27.44 3.58 -16.98
CA VAL A 538 -28.88 3.80 -16.85
C VAL A 538 -29.19 4.47 -15.51
N PRO A 539 -30.05 5.51 -15.47
CA PRO A 539 -30.56 6.03 -14.20
C PRO A 539 -31.27 4.91 -13.44
N PHE A 540 -30.99 4.78 -12.15
CA PHE A 540 -31.60 3.77 -11.30
C PHE A 540 -31.63 4.27 -9.85
N THR A 541 -32.76 4.15 -9.18
CA THR A 541 -32.94 4.61 -7.81
C THR A 541 -33.43 3.44 -6.97
N THR A 542 -32.71 3.17 -5.88
CA THR A 542 -33.01 2.09 -4.94
C THR A 542 -33.66 2.67 -3.68
N LYS A 543 -34.59 1.93 -3.08
CA LYS A 543 -35.30 2.32 -1.85
C LYS A 543 -35.18 1.25 -0.78
N LEU A 544 -35.15 1.69 0.48
CA LEU A 544 -34.88 0.84 1.64
C LEU A 544 -35.85 -0.34 1.68
N HIS A 545 -35.31 -1.55 1.63
CA HIS A 545 -36.05 -2.82 1.65
C HIS A 545 -37.09 -3.03 0.53
N GLU A 546 -37.13 -2.17 -0.49
CA GLU A 546 -38.01 -2.36 -1.66
C GLU A 546 -37.28 -3.15 -2.75
N PRO A 547 -37.87 -4.25 -3.27
CA PRO A 547 -37.34 -4.95 -4.43
C PRO A 547 -37.66 -4.21 -5.73
N ASP A 548 -36.84 -4.39 -6.75
CA ASP A 548 -37.07 -3.82 -8.08
C ASP A 548 -36.37 -4.66 -9.16
N SER A 549 -36.73 -4.44 -10.42
CA SER A 549 -36.08 -5.11 -11.54
C SER A 549 -35.92 -4.18 -12.73
N THR A 550 -34.78 -4.30 -13.42
CA THR A 550 -34.51 -3.53 -14.63
C THR A 550 -33.85 -4.38 -15.70
N LYS A 551 -34.08 -4.00 -16.95
CA LYS A 551 -33.45 -4.60 -18.13
C LYS A 551 -32.59 -3.56 -18.82
N ILE A 552 -31.31 -3.88 -18.99
CA ILE A 552 -30.31 -2.99 -19.58
C ILE A 552 -29.88 -3.56 -20.93
N ILE A 553 -30.04 -2.76 -21.98
CA ILE A 553 -29.59 -3.10 -23.33
C ILE A 553 -28.23 -2.46 -23.55
N VAL A 554 -27.20 -3.28 -23.81
CA VAL A 554 -25.83 -2.82 -24.05
C VAL A 554 -25.49 -2.89 -25.55
N PRO A 555 -25.02 -1.81 -26.20
CA PRO A 555 -24.68 -1.83 -27.62
C PRO A 555 -23.48 -2.74 -27.91
N LYS A 556 -23.65 -3.74 -28.77
CA LYS A 556 -22.59 -4.69 -29.13
C LYS A 556 -21.64 -4.09 -30.15
N PHE A 557 -20.33 -4.20 -29.87
CA PHE A 557 -19.28 -3.85 -30.83
C PHE A 557 -19.26 -4.83 -32.01
N VAL A 558 -19.02 -4.28 -33.21
CA VAL A 558 -18.79 -5.06 -34.43
C VAL A 558 -17.54 -4.54 -35.11
N ASP A 559 -16.59 -5.43 -35.39
CA ASP A 559 -15.45 -5.14 -36.24
C ASP A 559 -15.90 -5.26 -37.70
N THR A 560 -16.12 -4.11 -38.34
CA THR A 560 -16.60 -4.04 -39.72
C THR A 560 -15.45 -3.75 -40.68
N VAL A 561 -15.42 -4.45 -41.81
CA VAL A 561 -14.47 -4.16 -42.88
C VAL A 561 -14.94 -2.93 -43.64
N VAL A 562 -14.06 -1.95 -43.78
CA VAL A 562 -14.33 -0.67 -44.47
C VAL A 562 -13.44 -0.52 -45.70
N SER A 563 -13.99 0.10 -46.74
CA SER A 563 -13.25 0.49 -47.96
C SER A 563 -13.61 1.91 -48.35
N ALA A 564 -12.89 2.48 -49.31
CA ALA A 564 -13.10 3.84 -49.74
C ALA A 564 -13.08 3.97 -51.25
N LYS A 565 -13.84 4.95 -51.76
CA LYS A 565 -13.75 5.46 -53.12
C LYS A 565 -13.81 6.98 -53.13
N LYS A 566 -13.41 7.60 -54.23
CA LYS A 566 -13.39 9.07 -54.36
C LYS A 566 -14.00 9.58 -55.65
N TYR A 567 -14.68 10.70 -55.55
CA TYR A 567 -15.02 11.54 -56.69
C TYR A 567 -13.87 12.49 -56.97
N LEU A 568 -13.52 12.68 -58.24
CA LEU A 568 -12.42 13.55 -58.63
C LEU A 568 -12.90 14.95 -58.97
N LEU A 569 -12.21 15.93 -58.40
CA LEU A 569 -12.28 17.33 -58.78
C LEU A 569 -11.01 17.63 -59.60
N LYS A 570 -11.16 17.78 -60.92
CA LYS A 570 -10.03 17.98 -61.84
C LYS A 570 -9.85 19.44 -62.20
N LYS A 571 -8.61 19.93 -62.24
CA LYS A 571 -8.30 21.28 -62.73
C LYS A 571 -8.48 21.31 -64.25
N ARG A 572 -9.19 22.32 -64.77
CA ARG A 572 -9.42 22.50 -66.21
C ARG A 572 -8.08 22.68 -66.92
N SER A 573 -7.81 21.85 -67.93
CA SER A 573 -6.67 22.04 -68.85
C SER A 573 -7.16 22.84 -70.06
N ASN A 574 -6.48 23.93 -70.42
CA ASN A 574 -6.61 24.52 -71.76
C ASN A 574 -6.00 23.53 -72.77
N ILE A 575 -6.82 22.61 -73.26
CA ILE A 575 -6.66 22.08 -74.61
C ILE A 575 -7.44 23.07 -75.47
N PRO A 576 -6.86 23.72 -76.50
CA PRO A 576 -7.69 24.33 -77.51
C PRO A 576 -8.55 23.21 -78.08
N LEU A 577 -9.88 23.32 -77.98
CA LEU A 577 -10.71 22.62 -78.95
C LEU A 577 -10.19 23.10 -80.30
N ASP A 578 -9.57 22.21 -81.05
CA ASP A 578 -9.21 22.45 -82.43
C ASP A 578 -10.55 22.56 -83.17
N ILE A 579 -11.06 23.78 -83.29
CA ILE A 579 -12.27 24.10 -84.05
C ILE A 579 -11.83 24.27 -85.51
N ASP A 580 -11.30 23.21 -86.11
CA ASP A 580 -10.99 23.16 -87.54
C ASP A 580 -11.14 21.75 -88.15
N ASP A 581 -11.96 20.88 -87.54
CA ASP A 581 -12.39 19.63 -88.20
C ASP A 581 -13.86 19.26 -87.87
N TYR A 582 -14.74 20.25 -88.00
CA TYR A 582 -16.19 20.03 -88.04
C TYR A 582 -16.68 20.19 -89.48
N ASP A 583 -16.50 19.15 -90.27
CA ASP A 583 -17.42 18.86 -91.36
C ASP A 583 -17.62 17.35 -91.47
N LYS A 584 -18.87 16.92 -91.19
CA LYS A 584 -19.46 15.57 -91.32
C LYS A 584 -19.20 14.58 -90.18
N ASP A 585 -20.12 14.54 -89.23
CA ASP A 585 -21.11 13.45 -89.16
C ASP A 585 -22.19 13.79 -88.12
N GLU A 586 -23.45 13.58 -88.53
CA GLU A 586 -24.65 13.66 -87.69
C GLU A 586 -24.69 12.48 -86.70
N ASP A 587 -25.41 12.67 -85.58
CA ASP A 587 -25.76 11.67 -84.53
C ASP A 587 -24.88 11.57 -83.28
N LEU A 588 -24.92 12.57 -82.37
CA LEU A 588 -24.59 12.39 -80.94
C LEU A 588 -25.36 13.36 -80.02
N ASP A 589 -26.68 13.24 -79.98
CA ASP A 589 -27.53 13.83 -78.91
C ASP A 589 -27.75 12.76 -77.81
N GLU A 590 -26.88 12.63 -76.79
CA GLU A 590 -27.27 12.12 -75.45
C GLU A 590 -26.21 12.11 -74.32
N VAL A 591 -25.01 12.66 -74.49
CA VAL A 591 -24.00 12.68 -73.41
C VAL A 591 -23.42 14.07 -73.26
N PHE A 592 -23.89 14.86 -72.27
CA PHE A 592 -23.10 15.84 -71.50
C PHE A 592 -24.01 16.63 -70.53
N ASP A 593 -24.42 16.03 -69.41
CA ASP A 593 -24.99 16.79 -68.28
C ASP A 593 -23.86 17.18 -67.29
N ILE A 594 -22.97 18.09 -67.73
CA ILE A 594 -21.91 18.69 -66.90
C ILE A 594 -22.43 20.03 -66.37
N ASN A 595 -22.89 20.07 -65.12
CA ASN A 595 -23.23 21.35 -64.48
C ASN A 595 -21.95 22.16 -64.17
N TYR A 596 -21.75 23.26 -64.88
CA TYR A 596 -20.60 24.17 -64.74
C TYR A 596 -20.63 24.92 -63.39
N ILE A 597 -19.53 24.84 -62.62
CA ILE A 597 -19.35 25.66 -61.42
C ILE A 597 -18.68 26.98 -61.82
N ARG A 598 -19.45 28.05 -62.06
CA ARG A 598 -18.89 29.42 -62.13
C ARG A 598 -18.58 29.88 -60.70
N ASN A 599 -17.32 29.78 -60.28
CA ASN A 599 -16.86 30.39 -59.03
C ASN A 599 -16.29 31.79 -59.33
N PRO A 600 -16.90 32.90 -58.87
CA PRO A 600 -16.44 34.26 -59.18
C PRO A 600 -15.06 34.61 -58.59
N VAL A 601 -14.49 33.74 -57.75
CA VAL A 601 -13.19 33.92 -57.07
C VAL A 601 -11.99 33.47 -57.92
N PHE A 602 -12.23 32.72 -59.00
CA PHE A 602 -11.18 32.13 -59.83
C PHE A 602 -11.36 32.54 -61.31
N PRO A 603 -10.31 33.03 -62.00
CA PRO A 603 -10.32 33.23 -63.46
C PRO A 603 -10.75 31.96 -64.20
N ALA A 604 -11.23 32.08 -65.43
CA ALA A 604 -11.69 30.94 -66.24
C ALA A 604 -10.65 29.81 -66.38
N GLU A 605 -9.36 30.16 -66.28
CA GLU A 605 -8.19 29.28 -66.34
C GLU A 605 -7.89 28.52 -65.03
N GLN A 606 -8.55 28.88 -63.91
CA GLN A 606 -8.41 28.28 -62.58
C GLN A 606 -9.64 27.46 -62.16
N GLN A 607 -10.47 27.05 -63.13
CA GLN A 607 -11.72 26.35 -62.86
C GLN A 607 -11.49 24.86 -62.55
N TRP A 608 -12.06 24.41 -61.44
CA TRP A 608 -12.08 23.01 -61.05
C TRP A 608 -13.41 22.37 -61.45
N ILE A 609 -13.35 21.22 -62.13
CA ILE A 609 -14.50 20.50 -62.67
C ILE A 609 -14.77 19.30 -61.79
N PHE A 610 -15.95 19.27 -61.17
CA PHE A 610 -16.37 18.16 -60.33
C PHE A 610 -17.04 17.08 -61.17
N ASN A 611 -16.39 15.94 -61.33
CA ASN A 611 -16.99 14.82 -62.05
C ASN A 611 -17.89 14.01 -61.10
N ARG A 612 -19.21 14.12 -61.30
CA ARG A 612 -20.23 13.46 -60.49
C ARG A 612 -20.56 12.04 -60.97
N ALA A 613 -20.14 11.67 -62.18
CA ALA A 613 -20.53 10.43 -62.85
C ALA A 613 -19.56 9.27 -62.56
N SER A 614 -18.30 9.55 -62.27
CA SER A 614 -17.28 8.50 -62.04
C SER A 614 -16.79 8.46 -60.59
N LEU A 615 -16.84 7.25 -60.02
CA LEU A 615 -16.33 6.94 -58.69
C LEU A 615 -15.05 6.12 -58.86
N HIS A 616 -13.92 6.63 -58.35
CA HIS A 616 -12.60 6.06 -58.55
C HIS A 616 -12.09 5.36 -57.28
N GLU A 617 -11.26 4.33 -57.47
CA GLU A 617 -10.44 3.78 -56.38
C GLU A 617 -9.39 4.82 -55.94
N LEU A 618 -8.92 4.68 -54.71
CA LEU A 618 -7.81 5.48 -54.21
C LEU A 618 -6.50 5.00 -54.86
N ARG A 619 -5.59 5.92 -55.14
CA ARG A 619 -4.26 5.57 -55.67
C ARG A 619 -3.42 4.87 -54.59
N PRO A 620 -2.42 4.05 -54.95
CA PRO A 620 -1.53 3.41 -53.97
C PRO A 620 -0.84 4.39 -53.02
N GLN A 621 -0.59 5.63 -53.46
CA GLN A 621 0.01 6.71 -52.67
C GLN A 621 -1.00 7.46 -51.79
N GLU A 622 -2.29 7.19 -51.92
CA GLU A 622 -3.34 7.88 -51.19
C GLU A 622 -3.73 7.14 -49.92
N ARG A 623 -3.97 7.93 -48.88
CA ARG A 623 -4.36 7.46 -47.56
C ARG A 623 -5.59 8.23 -47.10
N LEU A 624 -6.70 7.51 -46.89
CA LEU A 624 -7.89 8.08 -46.27
C LEU A 624 -7.89 7.75 -44.78
N ILE A 625 -7.95 8.80 -43.96
CA ILE A 625 -8.10 8.71 -42.51
C ILE A 625 -9.55 9.04 -42.18
N ILE A 626 -10.24 8.11 -41.52
CA ILE A 626 -11.64 8.24 -41.12
C ILE A 626 -11.70 8.24 -39.61
N ASN A 627 -11.96 9.41 -39.01
CA ASN A 627 -12.29 9.52 -37.59
C ASN A 627 -13.81 9.56 -37.43
N ALA A 628 -14.37 8.63 -36.66
CA ALA A 628 -15.80 8.58 -36.38
C ALA A 628 -16.07 8.76 -34.90
N GLU A 629 -16.68 9.88 -34.56
CA GLU A 629 -17.08 10.26 -33.20
C GLU A 629 -18.58 9.98 -33.04
N ARG A 630 -18.95 9.05 -32.15
CA ARG A 630 -20.35 8.74 -31.85
C ARG A 630 -20.96 9.90 -31.08
N MET A 631 -22.06 10.43 -31.60
CA MET A 631 -22.88 11.41 -30.91
C MET A 631 -23.63 10.74 -29.76
N LYS A 632 -23.68 11.40 -28.62
CA LYS A 632 -24.42 10.93 -27.44
C LYS A 632 -25.93 11.03 -27.68
N ASP A 633 -26.65 9.94 -27.43
CA ASP A 633 -28.12 9.93 -27.45
C ASP A 633 -28.68 10.41 -26.11
N SER A 634 -27.91 10.20 -25.03
CA SER A 634 -28.18 10.67 -23.68
C SER A 634 -26.94 11.32 -23.04
N ALA A 635 -27.15 12.26 -22.10
CA ALA A 635 -26.05 12.84 -21.31
C ALA A 635 -25.24 11.80 -20.51
N LEU A 636 -25.80 10.61 -20.31
CA LEU A 636 -25.17 9.49 -19.60
C LEU A 636 -24.34 8.57 -20.51
N ASP A 637 -24.47 8.70 -21.84
CA ASP A 637 -23.72 7.86 -22.77
C ASP A 637 -22.22 8.20 -22.69
N PRO A 638 -21.32 7.20 -22.69
CA PRO A 638 -19.89 7.46 -22.75
C PRO A 638 -19.50 8.07 -24.10
N ASP A 639 -18.44 8.86 -24.10
CA ASP A 639 -17.79 9.28 -25.35
C ASP A 639 -17.19 8.05 -26.05
N TYR A 640 -17.52 7.89 -27.34
CA TYR A 640 -16.97 6.81 -28.16
C TYR A 640 -16.47 7.37 -29.49
N GLN A 641 -15.24 7.00 -29.86
CA GLN A 641 -14.68 7.32 -31.16
C GLN A 641 -13.87 6.15 -31.69
N THR A 642 -13.82 6.01 -33.01
CA THR A 642 -13.09 4.94 -33.71
C THR A 642 -12.40 5.51 -34.93
N LEU A 643 -11.30 4.89 -35.33
CA LEU A 643 -10.43 5.35 -36.41
C LEU A 643 -10.20 4.22 -37.42
N ALA A 644 -10.34 4.53 -38.71
CA ALA A 644 -9.93 3.66 -39.80
C ALA A 644 -8.96 4.39 -40.73
N ILE A 645 -7.91 3.69 -41.19
CA ILE A 645 -6.93 4.21 -42.15
C ILE A 645 -6.91 3.26 -43.35
N ILE A 646 -7.33 3.77 -44.51
CA ILE A 646 -7.39 3.01 -45.76
C ILE A 646 -6.28 3.54 -46.68
N GLN A 647 -5.40 2.64 -47.14
CA GLN A 647 -4.31 2.94 -48.08
C GLN A 647 -4.65 2.34 -49.45
N GLY A 648 -4.64 3.16 -50.50
CA GLY A 648 -5.02 2.72 -51.85
C GLY A 648 -6.40 2.05 -51.91
N ASP A 649 -6.53 1.04 -52.75
CA ASP A 649 -7.73 0.19 -52.88
C ASP A 649 -7.87 -0.87 -51.77
N GLY A 650 -7.04 -0.76 -50.72
CA GLY A 650 -7.08 -1.64 -49.57
C GLY A 650 -8.35 -1.51 -48.74
N LYS A 651 -8.44 -2.36 -47.71
CA LYS A 651 -9.51 -2.35 -46.72
C LYS A 651 -8.92 -2.16 -45.33
N ALA A 652 -9.71 -1.61 -44.41
CA ALA A 652 -9.36 -1.49 -43.01
C ALA A 652 -10.46 -2.09 -42.13
N ASN A 653 -10.16 -2.37 -40.87
CA ASN A 653 -11.19 -2.71 -39.88
C ASN A 653 -11.57 -1.46 -39.11
N MET A 654 -12.86 -1.33 -38.83
CA MET A 654 -13.43 -0.25 -38.04
C MET A 654 -14.41 -0.86 -37.05
N ARG A 655 -14.13 -0.67 -35.76
CA ARG A 655 -15.03 -1.13 -34.70
C ARG A 655 -16.16 -0.13 -34.54
N LEU A 656 -17.40 -0.58 -34.69
CA LEU A 656 -18.62 0.25 -34.67
C LEU A 656 -19.64 -0.29 -33.68
N VAL A 657 -20.55 0.57 -33.24
CA VAL A 657 -21.80 0.22 -32.56
C VAL A 657 -22.94 1.00 -33.21
N PRO A 658 -24.21 0.61 -33.03
CA PRO A 658 -25.32 1.39 -33.56
C PRO A 658 -25.36 2.80 -32.95
N GLY A 659 -25.66 3.79 -33.79
CA GLY A 659 -25.77 5.19 -33.38
C GLY A 659 -25.42 6.19 -34.48
N THR A 660 -25.58 7.46 -34.14
CA THR A 660 -25.24 8.57 -35.04
C THR A 660 -23.79 8.98 -34.84
N TYR A 661 -23.02 9.08 -35.93
CA TYR A 661 -21.62 9.44 -35.91
C TYR A 661 -21.36 10.71 -36.69
N LYS A 662 -20.45 11.54 -36.15
CA LYS A 662 -19.77 12.59 -36.89
C LYS A 662 -18.51 11.99 -37.50
N LEU A 663 -18.53 11.84 -38.82
CA LEU A 663 -17.44 11.28 -39.61
C LEU A 663 -16.57 12.41 -40.14
N THR A 664 -15.29 12.41 -39.79
CA THR A 664 -14.27 13.30 -40.34
C THR A 664 -13.35 12.47 -41.22
N MET A 665 -13.36 12.74 -42.51
CA MET A 665 -12.62 11.99 -43.52
C MET A 665 -11.58 12.88 -44.18
N THR A 666 -10.30 12.57 -43.96
CA THR A 666 -9.18 13.33 -44.52
C THR A 666 -8.44 12.46 -45.51
N LEU A 667 -8.44 12.85 -46.79
CA LEU A 667 -7.69 12.16 -47.83
C LEU A 667 -6.34 12.84 -48.01
N MET A 668 -5.27 12.08 -47.89
CA MET A 668 -3.90 12.53 -48.09
C MET A 668 -3.28 11.83 -49.29
N TYR A 669 -2.53 12.57 -50.09
CA TYR A 669 -1.62 12.05 -51.08
C TYR A 669 -0.20 12.03 -50.49
N ASN A 670 0.36 10.85 -50.28
CA ASN A 670 1.66 10.63 -49.64
C ASN A 670 2.73 10.36 -50.69
N ALA A 671 2.99 11.35 -51.55
CA ALA A 671 4.14 11.36 -52.43
C ALA A 671 4.60 12.80 -52.65
N PRO A 672 5.88 13.01 -53.05
CA PRO A 672 6.42 14.30 -53.40
C PRO A 672 5.50 15.16 -54.26
N TYR A 673 5.17 16.35 -53.75
CA TYR A 673 4.38 17.35 -54.44
C TYR A 673 5.09 18.70 -54.39
N THR A 674 5.74 19.05 -55.50
CA THR A 674 6.42 20.32 -55.67
C THR A 674 5.48 21.37 -56.24
N ILE A 675 5.44 22.55 -55.61
CA ILE A 675 4.85 23.76 -56.17
C ILE A 675 6.01 24.61 -56.73
N PRO A 676 6.08 24.83 -58.06
CA PRO A 676 7.19 25.56 -58.64
C PRO A 676 7.22 27.01 -58.15
N THR A 677 8.41 27.59 -58.06
CA THR A 677 8.58 29.02 -57.75
C THR A 677 8.02 29.86 -58.89
N CYS A 678 7.00 30.67 -58.62
CA CYS A 678 6.41 31.53 -59.62
C CYS A 678 7.37 32.71 -59.91
N HIS A 679 8.01 32.71 -61.08
CA HIS A 679 8.87 33.83 -61.51
C HIS A 679 8.10 34.97 -62.20
N GLU A 680 6.80 34.80 -62.48
CA GLU A 680 5.95 35.81 -63.12
C GLU A 680 4.71 36.10 -62.27
N CYS A 681 4.83 37.04 -61.34
CA CYS A 681 3.68 37.74 -60.79
C CYS A 681 3.05 38.61 -61.89
N ILE A 682 2.08 38.09 -62.62
CA ILE A 682 1.27 38.90 -63.54
C ILE A 682 0.21 39.65 -62.71
N CYS A 683 0.53 40.88 -62.32
CA CYS A 683 -0.47 41.88 -61.95
C CYS A 683 -1.17 42.38 -63.23
N LYS A 684 -2.44 42.03 -63.46
CA LYS A 684 -3.33 42.74 -64.42
C LYS A 684 -4.03 43.86 -63.64
N SER A 685 -3.59 45.12 -63.70
CA SER A 685 -3.72 46.19 -64.72
C SER A 685 -5.08 46.90 -64.72
N VAL A 686 -5.06 48.23 -64.71
CA VAL A 686 -5.70 49.18 -65.67
C VAL A 686 -6.09 50.51 -64.96
N ASP A 687 -5.49 51.58 -65.46
CA ASP A 687 -5.86 53.00 -65.54
C ASP A 687 -6.30 53.82 -64.31
N ASP A 688 -5.45 54.83 -64.02
CA ASP A 688 -5.72 56.23 -63.70
C ASP A 688 -7.01 56.56 -62.91
N THR A 689 -6.94 56.47 -61.59
CA THR A 689 -7.07 57.60 -60.64
C THR A 689 -7.29 57.08 -59.20
N PHE A 690 -6.61 57.71 -58.23
CA PHE A 690 -6.85 57.65 -56.79
C PHE A 690 -6.51 56.34 -56.02
N LEU A 691 -5.49 56.46 -55.15
CA LEU A 691 -5.26 55.81 -53.84
C LEU A 691 -5.88 54.41 -53.55
N ILE A 692 -5.02 53.41 -53.35
CA ILE A 692 -4.68 52.72 -52.08
C ILE A 692 -3.79 51.51 -52.44
N GLY A 693 -2.72 51.28 -51.66
CA GLY A 693 -1.82 50.16 -51.84
C GLY A 693 -2.55 48.81 -51.80
N GLY A 694 -2.35 48.00 -52.84
CA GLY A 694 -2.65 46.58 -52.80
C GLY A 694 -1.44 45.83 -52.25
N ASP A 695 -1.56 45.31 -51.03
CA ASP A 695 -0.59 44.35 -50.49
C ASP A 695 -0.61 43.09 -51.37
N CYS A 696 0.48 42.84 -52.10
CA CYS A 696 0.80 41.49 -52.54
C CYS A 696 1.20 40.69 -51.28
N GLU A 697 0.26 39.95 -50.70
CA GLU A 697 0.62 38.94 -49.69
C GLU A 697 1.62 37.95 -50.33
N ARG A 698 2.90 38.08 -49.97
CA ARG A 698 3.91 37.05 -50.22
C ARG A 698 3.54 35.84 -49.36
N TRP A 699 2.98 34.80 -49.97
CA TRP A 699 2.93 33.49 -49.33
C TRP A 699 4.30 32.80 -49.54
N SER A 700 5.32 33.26 -48.81
CA SER A 700 6.73 32.88 -49.05
C SER A 700 7.14 31.49 -48.54
N ASP A 701 6.29 30.78 -47.80
CA ASP A 701 6.79 29.69 -46.96
C ASP A 701 6.73 28.30 -47.63
N LEU A 702 6.00 28.15 -48.74
CA LEU A 702 5.75 26.87 -49.41
C LEU A 702 6.19 26.82 -50.89
N GLU A 703 6.43 27.97 -51.54
CA GLU A 703 6.89 28.01 -52.92
C GLU A 703 8.32 27.49 -53.05
N GLY A 704 8.59 26.60 -54.02
CA GLY A 704 9.90 25.99 -54.21
C GLY A 704 10.29 24.93 -53.19
N LYS A 705 9.39 24.57 -52.25
CA LYS A 705 9.57 23.44 -51.34
C LYS A 705 8.82 22.22 -51.85
N GLU A 706 9.45 21.05 -51.69
CA GLU A 706 8.82 19.75 -51.92
C GLU A 706 7.99 19.38 -50.70
N LEU A 707 6.70 19.06 -50.91
CA LEU A 707 5.83 18.56 -49.85
C LEU A 707 5.77 17.05 -49.93
N ASP A 708 6.19 16.36 -48.87
CA ASP A 708 6.14 14.89 -48.80
C ASP A 708 4.70 14.36 -48.81
N THR A 709 3.76 15.16 -48.30
CA THR A 709 2.33 14.82 -48.26
C THR A 709 1.46 16.04 -48.51
N VAL A 710 0.35 15.87 -49.22
CA VAL A 710 -0.64 16.93 -49.47
C VAL A 710 -2.04 16.40 -49.18
N ALA A 711 -2.85 17.16 -48.43
CA ALA A 711 -4.25 16.82 -48.22
C ALA A 711 -5.05 17.08 -49.51
N GLU A 712 -5.65 16.06 -50.11
CA GLU A 712 -6.54 16.21 -51.27
C GLU A 712 -7.95 16.63 -50.86
N SER A 713 -8.34 16.35 -49.61
CA SER A 713 -9.61 16.79 -49.01
C SER A 713 -9.66 16.59 -47.50
N SER A 714 -10.57 17.33 -46.85
CA SER A 714 -11.02 17.05 -45.49
C SER A 714 -12.52 17.32 -45.46
N ILE A 715 -13.32 16.27 -45.28
CA ILE A 715 -14.78 16.36 -45.28
C ILE A 715 -15.36 15.95 -43.92
N VAL A 716 -16.44 16.61 -43.51
CA VAL A 716 -17.19 16.26 -42.29
C VAL A 716 -18.64 15.99 -42.66
N ILE A 717 -19.13 14.80 -42.33
CA ILE A 717 -20.52 14.38 -42.55
C ILE A 717 -21.07 13.71 -41.30
N GLN A 718 -22.40 13.71 -41.16
CA GLN A 718 -23.09 12.92 -40.15
C GLN A 718 -23.73 11.70 -40.79
N HIS A 719 -23.62 10.54 -40.14
CA HIS A 719 -24.22 9.30 -40.60
C HIS A 719 -24.67 8.45 -39.42
N THR A 720 -25.86 7.88 -39.52
CA THR A 720 -26.40 6.94 -38.53
C THR A 720 -26.18 5.53 -39.04
N PHE A 721 -25.43 4.75 -38.28
CA PHE A 721 -25.29 3.31 -38.48
C PHE A 721 -26.38 2.61 -37.64
N GLY A 722 -27.30 1.93 -38.31
CA GLY A 722 -28.30 1.07 -37.68
C GLY A 722 -27.81 -0.38 -37.54
N ASP A 723 -28.76 -1.31 -37.46
CA ASP A 723 -28.48 -2.74 -37.31
C ASP A 723 -27.81 -3.36 -38.54
N GLU A 724 -27.75 -2.64 -39.68
CA GLU A 724 -27.07 -3.10 -40.89
C GLU A 724 -25.57 -3.35 -40.68
N ILE A 725 -24.96 -2.79 -39.62
CA ILE A 725 -23.56 -3.09 -39.28
C ILE A 725 -23.36 -4.53 -38.80
N TYR A 726 -24.43 -5.22 -38.39
CA TYR A 726 -24.39 -6.63 -38.01
C TYR A 726 -24.48 -7.58 -39.22
N GLU A 727 -24.74 -7.06 -40.42
CA GLU A 727 -24.78 -7.85 -41.65
C GLU A 727 -23.39 -8.08 -42.23
N ASP A 728 -23.15 -9.24 -42.85
CA ASP A 728 -21.91 -9.51 -43.56
C ASP A 728 -21.75 -8.59 -44.79
N GLY A 729 -20.70 -7.77 -44.80
CA GLY A 729 -20.44 -6.86 -45.90
C GLY A 729 -19.21 -5.97 -45.69
N THR A 730 -18.97 -5.10 -46.66
CA THR A 730 -17.95 -4.04 -46.57
C THR A 730 -18.64 -2.67 -46.60
N ILE A 731 -18.40 -1.82 -45.60
CA ILE A 731 -18.90 -0.44 -45.61
C ILE A 731 -17.98 0.40 -46.50
N MET A 732 -18.52 0.91 -47.60
CA MET A 732 -17.77 1.77 -48.53
C MET A 732 -18.03 3.24 -48.23
N PHE A 733 -16.96 3.94 -47.84
CA PHE A 733 -16.92 5.39 -47.67
C PHE A 733 -16.66 6.09 -49.00
N ARG A 734 -17.24 7.28 -49.20
CA ARG A 734 -17.04 8.08 -50.40
C ARG A 734 -16.58 9.48 -50.04
N THR A 735 -15.45 9.90 -50.60
CA THR A 735 -14.93 11.27 -50.44
C THR A 735 -14.89 12.02 -51.77
N ILE A 736 -14.56 13.31 -51.72
CA ILE A 736 -14.24 14.14 -52.88
C ILE A 736 -12.76 14.46 -52.79
N ALA A 737 -12.00 14.29 -53.87
CA ALA A 737 -10.57 14.58 -53.89
C ALA A 737 -10.25 15.66 -54.92
N ALA A 738 -9.52 16.69 -54.50
CA ALA A 738 -8.80 17.54 -55.43
C ALA A 738 -7.70 16.71 -56.10
N ASP A 739 -7.76 16.54 -57.42
CA ASP A 739 -6.79 15.75 -58.18
C ASP A 739 -5.47 16.53 -58.36
N PHE A 740 -4.83 16.91 -57.26
CA PHE A 740 -3.54 17.58 -57.26
C PHE A 740 -2.47 16.81 -58.04
N PRO A 741 -2.34 15.46 -57.91
CA PRO A 741 -1.35 14.73 -58.67
C PRO A 741 -1.63 14.71 -60.18
N GLY A 742 -2.89 14.89 -60.59
CA GLY A 742 -3.28 15.08 -61.98
C GLY A 742 -2.93 16.45 -62.57
N VAL A 743 -2.48 17.41 -61.74
CA VAL A 743 -2.02 18.73 -62.19
C VAL A 743 -0.52 18.67 -62.55
N PRO A 744 -0.13 18.94 -63.81
CA PRO A 744 1.27 19.00 -64.21
C PRO A 744 2.05 19.99 -63.34
N GLU A 745 3.29 19.65 -62.97
CA GLU A 745 4.09 20.43 -62.03
C GLU A 745 4.19 21.91 -62.40
N GLN A 746 4.37 22.21 -63.68
CA GLN A 746 4.50 23.58 -64.20
C GLN A 746 3.24 24.43 -64.03
N ARG A 747 2.09 23.81 -63.70
CA ARG A 747 0.78 24.46 -63.57
C ARG A 747 0.25 24.45 -62.13
N ARG A 748 1.02 23.90 -61.19
CA ARG A 748 0.65 23.89 -59.76
C ARG A 748 0.83 25.28 -59.19
N MET A 749 -0.19 25.77 -58.51
CA MET A 749 -0.18 27.09 -57.88
C MET A 749 -0.54 26.94 -56.41
N LEU A 750 0.04 27.76 -55.54
CA LEU A 750 -0.29 27.72 -54.11
C LEU A 750 -1.78 28.00 -53.84
N LYS A 751 -2.39 28.87 -54.66
CA LYS A 751 -3.84 29.17 -54.63
C LYS A 751 -4.71 27.92 -54.87
N ASP A 752 -4.18 26.87 -55.51
CA ASP A 752 -4.90 25.62 -55.72
C ASP A 752 -5.24 24.93 -54.39
N MET A 753 -4.46 25.12 -53.33
CA MET A 753 -4.74 24.54 -52.01
C MET A 753 -6.04 25.09 -51.40
N GLY A 754 -6.47 26.30 -51.79
CA GLY A 754 -7.75 26.89 -51.38
C GLY A 754 -8.97 26.11 -51.87
N ILE A 755 -8.81 25.16 -52.80
CA ILE A 755 -9.91 24.31 -53.27
C ILE A 755 -10.42 23.37 -52.17
N ILE A 756 -9.58 23.01 -51.19
CA ILE A 756 -9.96 22.15 -50.07
C ILE A 756 -11.07 22.80 -49.24
N ASP A 757 -10.94 24.11 -48.95
CA ASP A 757 -11.97 24.89 -48.25
C ASP A 757 -13.28 24.95 -49.05
N HIS A 758 -13.18 25.05 -50.38
CA HIS A 758 -14.34 25.01 -51.26
C HIS A 758 -15.05 23.65 -51.27
N ILE A 759 -14.29 22.55 -51.28
CA ILE A 759 -14.83 21.19 -51.15
C ILE A 759 -15.68 21.12 -49.88
N GLN A 760 -15.11 21.53 -48.75
CA GLN A 760 -15.76 21.44 -47.44
C GLN A 760 -16.99 22.35 -47.31
N LYS A 761 -16.87 23.63 -47.68
CA LYS A 761 -17.93 24.62 -47.45
C LYS A 761 -19.06 24.59 -48.49
N ARG A 762 -18.82 24.08 -49.69
CA ARG A 762 -19.81 24.12 -50.78
C ARG A 762 -20.15 22.76 -51.37
N LEU A 763 -19.16 21.94 -51.71
CA LEU A 763 -19.44 20.66 -52.39
C LEU A 763 -20.00 19.61 -51.44
N VAL A 764 -19.46 19.50 -50.22
CA VAL A 764 -19.96 18.54 -49.22
C VAL A 764 -21.45 18.78 -48.91
N PRO A 765 -21.92 19.99 -48.60
CA PRO A 765 -23.35 20.24 -48.37
C PRO A 765 -24.24 19.89 -49.57
N GLN A 766 -23.79 20.15 -50.81
CA GLN A 766 -24.56 19.88 -52.02
C GLN A 766 -24.68 18.39 -52.35
N HIS A 767 -23.71 17.57 -51.89
CA HIS A 767 -23.60 16.15 -52.24
C HIS A 767 -23.63 15.21 -51.03
N ALA A 768 -24.06 15.70 -49.87
CA ALA A 768 -24.00 14.97 -48.60
C ALA A 768 -24.58 13.55 -48.69
N GLU A 769 -25.75 13.38 -49.32
CA GLU A 769 -26.38 12.06 -49.51
C GLU A 769 -25.53 11.09 -50.33
N LYS A 770 -24.81 11.57 -51.36
CA LYS A 770 -23.93 10.70 -52.17
C LYS A 770 -22.67 10.30 -51.42
N LEU A 771 -22.22 11.12 -50.48
CA LEU A 771 -21.02 10.89 -49.67
C LEU A 771 -21.27 9.98 -48.47
N LYS A 772 -22.54 9.71 -48.12
CA LYS A 772 -22.88 8.79 -47.03
C LYS A 772 -22.28 7.40 -47.29
N PRO A 773 -21.71 6.75 -46.25
CA PRO A 773 -21.27 5.37 -46.32
C PRO A 773 -22.39 4.45 -46.81
N LYS A 774 -22.03 3.38 -47.52
CA LYS A 774 -22.99 2.38 -47.98
C LYS A 774 -22.46 0.98 -47.73
N LEU A 775 -23.28 0.12 -47.13
CA LEU A 775 -22.98 -1.30 -47.01
C LEU A 775 -23.02 -1.96 -48.40
N ILE A 776 -21.93 -2.63 -48.75
CA ILE A 776 -21.85 -3.49 -49.94
C ILE A 776 -21.88 -4.94 -49.44
N ARG A 777 -23.01 -5.60 -49.66
CA ARG A 777 -23.14 -7.04 -49.36
C ARG A 777 -22.28 -7.83 -50.33
N GLN A 778 -21.55 -8.82 -49.81
CA GLN A 778 -20.90 -9.81 -50.66
C GLN A 778 -22.00 -10.75 -51.14
N PHE A 779 -22.37 -10.66 -52.42
CA PHE A 779 -23.16 -11.72 -53.04
C PHE A 779 -22.25 -12.94 -53.18
N ILE A 780 -22.52 -14.00 -52.41
CA ILE A 780 -21.97 -15.34 -52.65
C ILE A 780 -22.68 -15.95 -53.84
#